data_AF-A0A7X3YY66-F1
#
_entry.id   AF-A0A7X3YY66-F1
#
_cell.length_a   1.000
_cell.length_b   1.000
_cell.length_c   1.000
_cell.angle_alpha   90.00
_cell.angle_beta   90.00
_cell.angle_gamma   90.00
#
_symmetry.space_group_name_H-M   'P 1'
#
loop_
_entity.id
_entity.type
_entity.pdbx_description
1 polymer ?
#
loop_
_entity_poly.entity_id
_entity_poly.type
_entity_poly.pdbx_seq_one_letter_code
_entity_poly.pdbx_strand_id
1 'polypeptide(L)'
;MQKGSNMEIPELQGTLPPKCRQDLDMIKTSIRKVLAGSKPDAAISADSFRNVFLTGGTGLIGRFWLKELLQQKEDLIVHCLIRADNDEMAYNRIKDAMIEADIWDDDHSGRIKAICGDITLERFGLSRNVFDNLCSQIDAVYHLAADVALIASYDKIREVNARSMTSILELCLQNRLKHLFYASTLGVFPAYFFGFAKEYSGHFISDSQKPDIDEMKRKFPISIVGYLWSKLVSEQAIRYAQSSTMPATIFRLPKTHMASNGYNHAYDIDCRIFGAALELKIVPPGLSPHLYNEPADILARICTAISFNPQKGYPIYHCSNPNPEFEELKYSDFGINFREVSYEEFKHACQTRGSDSPLYSYWPLLDYLQPYIFTNQSINDGQPISDKAIRTDCRFDLRWPPLVINHNRTYNWICHNPEQWPWEVPEPQLNTGPLLERAAEHATNLQIPYETAFPEWMENAVHQQIKAFKSASKENLPSQRFSSNAYLISRNLLKNAELAYELKRFPEISNEEILKPVFIIGINRTGTTLLHRLMSRGQRFWAPLRYEMNDPVLLDGNYRDVAWTNHDPRRKYFKSISDAIGLQERLSGLHDVDPDEPEEDFYLLNLAFTSWIFTVVNQVPDYADWIMNTGSGEAYRHHRRILQHFSWQRKQKSPHDQRNWLLKMPFHLKELPTLVETYPDAVFIQTHRSPDSFMGSWFSFIERMRTIFGDELSRFDIGREQLAFMSDMLNQAMAMRKLSPELDNRFMDIHYKDLVKDPIQTVHKIYNNFEWELDDQSLARMQTWLTRQERARKKESRHRYDINDYGISSDDIFKAFDPYLKFATQRGLFSS
;
A
#
# COMPACT_ATOMS: atom_id res chain seq x y z
N MET A 1 16.94 -20.09 39.58
CA MET A 1 15.87 -20.66 40.42
C MET A 1 14.67 -19.73 40.38
N GLN A 2 13.63 -20.06 39.63
CA GLN A 2 12.28 -19.52 39.80
C GLN A 2 11.35 -20.71 40.03
N LYS A 3 10.61 -20.67 41.13
CA LYS A 3 9.65 -21.70 41.54
C LYS A 3 8.58 -21.83 40.46
N GLY A 4 8.45 -23.03 39.89
CA GLY A 4 7.31 -23.39 39.07
C GLY A 4 6.05 -23.32 39.91
N SER A 5 5.18 -22.35 39.63
CA SER A 5 3.78 -22.52 39.91
C SER A 5 3.30 -23.66 39.02
N ASN A 6 2.71 -24.69 39.62
CA ASN A 6 1.77 -25.54 38.91
C ASN A 6 0.64 -24.62 38.44
N MET A 7 0.78 -24.01 37.27
CA MET A 7 -0.34 -23.37 36.59
C MET A 7 -1.26 -24.50 36.18
N GLU A 8 -2.28 -24.76 37.01
CA GLU A 8 -3.48 -25.43 36.55
C GLU A 8 -3.91 -24.75 35.26
N ILE A 9 -3.87 -25.48 34.16
CA ILE A 9 -4.35 -24.97 32.88
C ILE A 9 -5.86 -24.89 33.05
N PRO A 10 -6.44 -23.68 33.13
CA PRO A 10 -7.86 -23.59 33.43
C PRO A 10 -8.61 -24.20 32.25
N GLU A 11 -9.69 -24.95 32.51
CA GLU A 11 -10.44 -25.63 31.46
C GLU A 11 -11.02 -24.64 30.44
N LEU A 12 -11.36 -25.15 29.25
CA LEU A 12 -12.18 -24.42 28.29
C LEU A 12 -13.60 -24.30 28.85
N GLN A 13 -14.28 -23.19 28.57
CA GLN A 13 -15.69 -23.05 28.90
C GLN A 13 -16.51 -23.94 27.94
N GLY A 14 -17.34 -24.82 28.50
CA GLY A 14 -18.14 -25.78 27.73
C GLY A 14 -17.39 -27.08 27.43
N THR A 15 -17.96 -27.90 26.56
CA THR A 15 -17.48 -29.28 26.31
C THR A 15 -17.10 -29.51 24.86
N LEU A 16 -15.88 -29.99 24.61
CA LEU A 16 -15.47 -30.39 23.25
C LEU A 16 -16.41 -31.47 22.68
N PRO A 17 -16.69 -31.44 21.36
CA PRO A 17 -17.41 -32.51 20.67
C PRO A 17 -16.78 -33.90 20.94
N PRO A 18 -17.57 -34.99 20.95
CA PRO A 18 -17.10 -36.31 21.37
C PRO A 18 -15.83 -36.80 20.67
N LYS A 19 -15.75 -36.60 19.35
CA LYS A 19 -14.58 -37.02 18.55
C LYS A 19 -13.33 -36.18 18.83
N CYS A 20 -13.49 -34.87 19.03
CA CYS A 20 -12.41 -33.98 19.44
C CYS A 20 -11.84 -34.40 20.81
N ARG A 21 -12.73 -34.75 21.75
CA ARG A 21 -12.34 -35.24 23.08
C ARG A 21 -11.59 -36.57 22.99
N GLN A 22 -12.10 -37.51 22.21
CA GLN A 22 -11.46 -38.81 21.99
C GLN A 22 -10.01 -38.66 21.49
N ASP A 23 -9.77 -37.79 20.50
CA ASP A 23 -8.41 -37.55 20.00
C ASP A 23 -7.53 -36.85 21.03
N LEU A 24 -8.07 -35.85 21.73
CA LEU A 24 -7.33 -35.18 22.80
C LEU A 24 -6.91 -36.18 23.90
N ASP A 25 -7.78 -37.10 24.31
CA ASP A 25 -7.49 -38.09 25.33
C ASP A 25 -6.48 -39.15 24.85
N MET A 26 -6.55 -39.53 23.57
CA MET A 26 -5.54 -40.37 22.92
C MET A 26 -4.16 -39.70 22.96
N ILE A 27 -4.07 -38.43 22.55
CA ILE A 27 -2.81 -37.67 22.55
C ILE A 27 -2.27 -37.51 23.98
N LYS A 28 -3.12 -37.16 24.95
CA LYS A 28 -2.75 -37.10 26.38
C LYS A 28 -2.18 -38.43 26.89
N THR A 29 -2.75 -39.54 26.46
CA THR A 29 -2.26 -40.88 26.83
C THR A 29 -0.88 -41.14 26.26
N SER A 30 -0.62 -40.75 25.00
CA SER A 30 0.70 -40.84 24.39
C SER A 30 1.75 -39.99 25.13
N ILE A 31 1.42 -38.73 25.45
CA ILE A 31 2.29 -37.82 26.22
C ILE A 31 2.70 -38.46 27.55
N ARG A 32 1.74 -39.02 28.30
CA ARG A 32 2.02 -39.71 29.57
C ARG A 32 2.96 -40.90 29.38
N LYS A 33 2.75 -41.69 28.31
CA LYS A 33 3.59 -42.85 28.00
C LYS A 33 5.04 -42.46 27.70
N VAL A 34 5.25 -41.39 26.93
CA VAL A 34 6.59 -40.87 26.62
C VAL A 34 7.29 -40.38 27.89
N LEU A 35 6.59 -39.58 28.70
CA LEU A 35 7.14 -39.03 29.95
C LEU A 35 7.42 -40.11 31.03
N ALA A 36 6.70 -41.23 30.99
CA ALA A 36 6.93 -42.37 31.89
C ALA A 36 8.19 -43.18 31.54
N GLY A 37 8.69 -43.11 30.30
CA GLY A 37 9.83 -43.91 29.85
C GLY A 37 11.19 -43.41 30.37
N SER A 38 11.48 -42.12 30.20
CA SER A 38 12.71 -41.48 30.67
C SER A 38 12.50 -39.97 30.80
N LYS A 39 13.05 -39.36 31.87
CA LYS A 39 12.97 -37.90 32.05
C LYS A 39 13.85 -37.20 31.01
N PRO A 40 13.30 -36.28 30.18
CA PRO A 40 14.09 -35.56 29.19
C PRO A 40 14.98 -34.48 29.82
N ASP A 41 16.08 -34.20 29.17
CA ASP A 41 16.93 -33.04 29.46
C ASP A 41 16.20 -31.72 29.18
N ALA A 42 16.66 -30.65 29.81
CA ALA A 42 16.10 -29.32 29.62
C ALA A 42 16.27 -28.83 28.17
N ALA A 43 15.30 -28.06 27.70
CA ALA A 43 15.39 -27.41 26.40
C ALA A 43 16.52 -26.37 26.39
N ILE A 44 17.18 -26.22 25.25
CA ILE A 44 18.19 -25.17 25.08
C ILE A 44 17.55 -23.79 24.96
N SER A 45 18.33 -22.74 25.18
CA SER A 45 17.87 -21.37 25.02
C SER A 45 17.53 -21.07 23.54
N ALA A 46 16.51 -20.22 23.34
CA ALA A 46 15.98 -19.93 22.00
C ALA A 46 16.98 -19.24 21.06
N ASP A 47 17.86 -18.42 21.63
CA ASP A 47 18.96 -17.77 20.92
C ASP A 47 20.11 -18.73 20.54
N SER A 48 20.05 -19.99 20.99
CA SER A 48 21.10 -20.99 20.82
C SER A 48 20.72 -22.12 19.86
N PHE A 49 19.54 -22.07 19.23
CA PHE A 49 19.12 -23.05 18.22
C PHE A 49 20.15 -23.18 17.08
N ARG A 50 20.45 -24.43 16.70
CA ARG A 50 21.30 -24.79 15.56
C ARG A 50 20.63 -25.77 14.61
N ASN A 51 19.88 -26.74 15.12
CA ASN A 51 19.13 -27.69 14.28
C ASN A 51 17.65 -27.58 14.60
N VAL A 52 16.84 -27.19 13.62
CA VAL A 52 15.39 -27.03 13.81
C VAL A 52 14.64 -27.94 12.86
N PHE A 53 13.47 -28.41 13.27
CA PHE A 53 12.62 -29.28 12.46
C PHE A 53 11.40 -28.50 11.99
N LEU A 54 11.12 -28.49 10.68
CA LEU A 54 10.01 -27.78 10.07
C LEU A 54 9.08 -28.77 9.37
N THR A 55 7.79 -28.70 9.68
CA THR A 55 6.77 -29.36 8.86
C THR A 55 6.00 -28.32 8.07
N GLY A 56 5.58 -28.66 6.85
CA GLY A 56 4.78 -27.76 6.01
C GLY A 56 5.60 -26.68 5.30
N GLY A 57 6.92 -26.88 5.12
CA GLY A 57 7.82 -25.92 4.48
C GLY A 57 7.50 -25.57 3.02
N THR A 58 6.68 -26.38 2.33
CA THR A 58 6.21 -26.08 0.96
C THR A 58 4.88 -25.33 0.92
N GLY A 59 4.21 -25.17 2.07
CA GLY A 59 2.95 -24.45 2.17
C GLY A 59 3.14 -22.94 1.96
N LEU A 60 2.03 -22.20 1.86
CA LEU A 60 2.04 -20.74 1.67
C LEU A 60 2.92 -20.03 2.70
N ILE A 61 2.63 -20.19 4.00
CA ILE A 61 3.41 -19.52 5.07
C ILE A 61 4.75 -20.25 5.29
N GLY A 62 4.76 -21.58 5.17
CA GLY A 62 5.93 -22.39 5.52
C GLY A 62 7.16 -22.11 4.68
N ARG A 63 7.00 -21.75 3.39
CA ARG A 63 8.14 -21.39 2.52
C ARG A 63 8.81 -20.08 2.94
N PHE A 64 8.02 -19.09 3.37
CA PHE A 64 8.56 -17.86 3.91
C PHE A 64 9.14 -18.07 5.31
N TRP A 65 8.51 -18.91 6.14
CA TRP A 65 9.07 -19.25 7.46
C TRP A 65 10.40 -19.98 7.35
N LEU A 66 10.55 -20.88 6.37
CA LEU A 66 11.83 -21.51 6.05
C LEU A 66 12.89 -20.45 5.69
N LYS A 67 12.57 -19.51 4.79
CA LYS A 67 13.46 -18.40 4.44
C LYS A 67 13.88 -17.59 5.68
N GLU A 68 12.91 -17.20 6.52
CA GLU A 68 13.16 -16.41 7.73
C GLU A 68 14.03 -17.16 8.75
N LEU A 69 13.86 -18.49 8.90
CA LEU A 69 14.72 -19.33 9.73
C LEU A 69 16.16 -19.34 9.22
N LEU A 70 16.33 -19.52 7.90
CA LEU A 70 17.64 -19.53 7.24
C LEU A 70 18.34 -18.17 7.33
N GLN A 71 17.60 -17.08 7.53
CA GLN A 71 18.17 -15.74 7.71
C GLN A 71 18.56 -15.43 9.16
N GLN A 72 18.18 -16.25 10.15
CA GLN A 72 18.52 -15.96 11.56
C GLN A 72 19.99 -16.16 11.86
N LYS A 73 20.61 -17.21 11.32
CA LYS A 73 22.03 -17.56 11.55
C LYS A 73 22.62 -18.33 10.37
N GLU A 74 23.90 -18.09 10.12
CA GLU A 74 24.66 -18.78 9.08
C GLU A 74 24.84 -20.28 9.35
N ASP A 75 24.94 -20.68 10.62
CA ASP A 75 25.18 -22.08 11.03
C ASP A 75 23.90 -22.86 11.36
N LEU A 76 22.72 -22.28 11.13
CA LEU A 76 21.45 -22.93 11.40
C LEU A 76 21.03 -23.87 10.26
N ILE A 77 20.68 -25.10 10.62
CA ILE A 77 20.22 -26.16 9.73
C ILE A 77 18.74 -26.40 9.95
N VAL A 78 17.96 -26.41 8.86
CA VAL A 78 16.52 -26.69 8.88
C VAL A 78 16.24 -28.06 8.31
N HIS A 79 15.72 -28.96 9.15
CA HIS A 79 15.25 -30.29 8.77
C HIS A 79 13.78 -30.22 8.35
N CYS A 80 13.50 -30.34 7.06
CA CYS A 80 12.16 -30.19 6.50
C CYS A 80 11.52 -31.55 6.22
N LEU A 81 10.43 -31.87 6.93
CA LEU A 81 9.65 -33.07 6.64
C LEU A 81 8.67 -32.83 5.50
N ILE A 82 8.83 -33.55 4.39
CA ILE A 82 8.05 -33.40 3.17
C ILE A 82 7.54 -34.77 2.71
N ARG A 83 6.26 -34.83 2.31
CA ARG A 83 5.72 -36.02 1.64
C ARG A 83 6.32 -36.10 0.24
N ALA A 84 7.09 -37.14 -0.04
CA ALA A 84 7.69 -37.42 -1.34
C ALA A 84 7.98 -38.92 -1.44
N ASP A 85 8.59 -39.37 -2.53
CA ASP A 85 9.03 -40.76 -2.66
C ASP A 85 10.43 -40.99 -2.06
N ASN A 86 11.23 -39.92 -1.95
CA ASN A 86 12.57 -39.93 -1.36
C ASN A 86 13.03 -38.51 -0.97
N ASP A 87 14.16 -38.40 -0.28
CA ASP A 87 14.71 -37.15 0.25
C ASP A 87 15.10 -36.14 -0.85
N GLU A 88 15.54 -36.61 -2.02
CA GLU A 88 15.91 -35.75 -3.16
C GLU A 88 14.66 -35.08 -3.75
N MET A 89 13.59 -35.86 -3.97
CA MET A 89 12.30 -35.31 -4.41
C MET A 89 11.67 -34.40 -3.35
N ALA A 90 11.85 -34.72 -2.07
CA ALA A 90 11.45 -33.84 -0.97
C ALA A 90 12.18 -32.49 -1.04
N TYR A 91 13.49 -32.50 -1.32
CA TYR A 91 14.30 -31.28 -1.49
C TYR A 91 13.84 -30.46 -2.70
N ASN A 92 13.66 -31.11 -3.86
CA ASN A 92 13.21 -30.43 -5.08
C ASN A 92 11.86 -29.74 -4.87
N ARG A 93 10.91 -30.38 -4.19
CA ARG A 93 9.62 -29.76 -3.84
C ARG A 93 9.77 -28.50 -2.98
N ILE A 94 10.73 -28.46 -2.06
CA ILE A 94 11.02 -27.25 -1.26
C ILE A 94 11.57 -26.15 -2.16
N LYS A 95 12.57 -26.49 -2.99
CA LYS A 95 13.18 -25.57 -3.94
C LYS A 95 12.14 -24.98 -4.89
N ASP A 96 11.32 -25.82 -5.52
CA ASP A 96 10.27 -25.40 -6.45
C ASP A 96 9.27 -24.46 -5.79
N ALA A 97 8.83 -24.75 -4.55
CA ALA A 97 7.92 -23.87 -3.81
C ALA A 97 8.56 -22.50 -3.49
N MET A 98 9.86 -22.45 -3.22
CA MET A 98 10.57 -21.19 -2.98
C MET A 98 10.84 -20.41 -4.27
N ILE A 99 11.06 -21.10 -5.40
CA ILE A 99 11.19 -20.47 -6.73
C ILE A 99 9.85 -19.87 -7.15
N GLU A 100 8.75 -20.62 -7.02
CA GLU A 100 7.38 -20.17 -7.31
C GLU A 100 7.04 -18.84 -6.59
N ALA A 101 7.54 -18.69 -5.35
CA ALA A 101 7.31 -17.49 -4.55
C ALA A 101 8.39 -16.40 -4.69
N ASP A 102 9.34 -16.56 -5.61
CA ASP A 102 10.47 -15.64 -5.84
C ASP A 102 11.30 -15.36 -4.57
N ILE A 103 11.64 -16.43 -3.84
CA ILE A 103 12.39 -16.37 -2.57
C ILE A 103 13.52 -17.40 -2.45
N TRP A 104 13.81 -18.17 -3.51
CA TRP A 104 14.94 -19.09 -3.51
C TRP A 104 16.28 -18.33 -3.57
N ASP A 105 17.25 -18.82 -2.82
CA ASP A 105 18.64 -18.35 -2.83
C ASP A 105 19.53 -19.60 -2.82
N ASP A 106 20.50 -19.67 -3.72
CA ASP A 106 21.38 -20.84 -3.82
C ASP A 106 22.25 -21.02 -2.56
N ASP A 107 22.50 -19.95 -1.79
CA ASP A 107 23.21 -20.00 -0.51
C ASP A 107 22.43 -20.74 0.59
N HIS A 108 21.12 -20.99 0.38
CA HIS A 108 20.31 -21.79 1.30
C HIS A 108 20.56 -23.30 1.17
N SER A 109 21.06 -23.76 0.02
CA SER A 109 21.08 -25.17 -0.38
C SER A 109 21.72 -26.10 0.67
N GLY A 110 22.89 -25.74 1.18
CA GLY A 110 23.64 -26.55 2.15
C GLY A 110 23.01 -26.64 3.55
N ARG A 111 21.99 -25.83 3.85
CA ARG A 111 21.38 -25.69 5.19
C ARG A 111 19.98 -26.29 5.28
N ILE A 112 19.41 -26.72 4.16
CA ILE A 112 18.11 -27.40 4.11
C ILE A 112 18.35 -28.92 4.04
N LYS A 113 17.93 -29.64 5.08
CA LYS A 113 17.92 -31.11 5.10
C LYS A 113 16.50 -31.61 4.87
N ALA A 114 16.18 -31.99 3.64
CA ALA A 114 14.89 -32.58 3.32
C ALA A 114 14.79 -34.01 3.86
N ILE A 115 13.64 -34.35 4.44
CA ILE A 115 13.34 -35.66 5.00
C ILE A 115 12.00 -36.12 4.42
N CYS A 116 12.03 -37.22 3.70
CA CYS A 116 10.84 -37.88 3.18
C CYS A 116 10.06 -38.52 4.34
N GLY A 117 8.82 -38.06 4.54
CA GLY A 117 7.92 -38.66 5.52
C GLY A 117 6.55 -37.99 5.57
N ASP A 118 5.66 -38.56 6.38
CA ASP A 118 4.26 -38.16 6.46
C ASP A 118 3.83 -38.02 7.93
N ILE A 119 3.33 -36.83 8.30
CA ILE A 119 2.89 -36.51 9.66
C ILE A 119 1.72 -37.36 10.17
N THR A 120 0.99 -38.02 9.27
CA THR A 120 -0.13 -38.93 9.62
C THR A 120 0.35 -40.29 10.11
N LEU A 121 1.62 -40.64 9.86
CA LEU A 121 2.20 -41.92 10.25
C LEU A 121 2.89 -41.81 11.62
N GLU A 122 2.93 -42.94 12.34
CA GLU A 122 3.72 -43.05 13.56
C GLU A 122 5.18 -42.71 13.25
N ARG A 123 5.79 -41.82 14.06
CA ARG A 123 7.18 -41.34 13.86
C ARG A 123 7.45 -40.82 12.44
N PHE A 124 6.43 -40.24 11.83
CA PHE A 124 6.44 -39.68 10.47
C PHE A 124 6.69 -40.71 9.36
N GLY A 125 6.52 -42.01 9.64
CA GLY A 125 6.88 -43.10 8.72
C GLY A 125 8.37 -43.39 8.67
N LEU A 126 9.17 -42.77 9.54
CA LEU A 126 10.62 -42.94 9.60
C LEU A 126 10.99 -44.23 10.34
N SER A 127 12.12 -44.81 9.97
CA SER A 127 12.72 -45.88 10.77
C SER A 127 13.07 -45.36 12.17
N ARG A 128 13.06 -46.26 13.16
CA ARG A 128 13.34 -45.90 14.55
C ARG A 128 14.70 -45.21 14.73
N ASN A 129 15.73 -45.68 14.02
CA ASN A 129 17.06 -45.08 14.07
C ASN A 129 17.07 -43.62 13.58
N VAL A 130 16.35 -43.32 12.49
CA VAL A 130 16.26 -41.96 11.94
C VAL A 130 15.48 -41.05 12.89
N PHE A 131 14.37 -41.54 13.43
CA PHE A 131 13.57 -40.78 14.40
C PHE A 131 14.33 -40.51 15.70
N ASP A 132 15.01 -41.52 16.26
CA ASP A 132 15.81 -41.36 17.48
C ASP A 132 17.00 -40.40 17.25
N ASN A 133 17.58 -40.39 16.05
CA ASN A 133 18.57 -39.39 15.65
C ASN A 133 17.98 -37.97 15.63
N LEU A 134 16.78 -37.77 15.05
CA LEU A 134 16.04 -36.49 15.13
C LEU A 134 15.79 -36.06 16.58
N CYS A 135 15.35 -36.98 17.45
CA CYS A 135 15.14 -36.71 18.87
C CYS A 135 16.40 -36.22 19.58
N SER A 136 17.58 -36.66 19.15
CA SER A 136 18.87 -36.25 19.74
C SER A 136 19.38 -34.89 19.26
N GLN A 137 19.17 -34.55 17.98
CA GLN A 137 19.80 -33.39 17.33
C GLN A 137 18.93 -32.13 17.32
N ILE A 138 17.60 -32.26 17.24
CA ILE A 138 16.70 -31.12 17.04
C ILE A 138 16.53 -30.33 18.33
N ASP A 139 16.66 -29.00 18.22
CA ASP A 139 16.52 -28.04 19.32
C ASP A 139 15.11 -27.44 19.42
N ALA A 140 14.47 -27.24 18.26
CA ALA A 140 13.14 -26.66 18.15
C ALA A 140 12.35 -27.27 16.98
N VAL A 141 11.04 -27.33 17.14
CA VAL A 141 10.08 -27.85 16.16
C VAL A 141 9.12 -26.74 15.76
N TYR A 142 9.04 -26.47 14.47
CA TYR A 142 8.10 -25.55 13.83
C TYR A 142 7.05 -26.39 13.10
N HIS A 143 5.87 -26.53 13.70
CA HIS A 143 4.80 -27.35 13.17
C HIS A 143 3.74 -26.48 12.48
N LEU A 144 3.85 -26.37 11.15
CA LEU A 144 2.92 -25.59 10.31
C LEU A 144 2.03 -26.48 9.43
N ALA A 145 2.45 -27.72 9.17
CA ALA A 145 1.71 -28.65 8.33
C ALA A 145 0.28 -28.87 8.83
N ALA A 146 -0.70 -28.63 7.97
CA ALA A 146 -2.11 -28.89 8.19
C ALA A 146 -2.82 -29.07 6.84
N ASP A 147 -3.92 -29.81 6.85
CA ASP A 147 -4.97 -29.70 5.83
C ASP A 147 -5.86 -28.50 6.19
N VAL A 148 -5.78 -27.43 5.39
CA VAL A 148 -6.47 -26.15 5.63
C VAL A 148 -7.84 -26.12 4.94
N ALA A 149 -8.40 -27.28 4.56
CA ALA A 149 -9.73 -27.35 3.96
C ALA A 149 -10.81 -26.76 4.90
N LEU A 150 -11.23 -25.51 4.61
CA LEU A 150 -12.29 -24.81 5.35
C LEU A 150 -13.65 -25.54 5.26
N ILE A 151 -13.84 -26.32 4.19
CA ILE A 151 -14.98 -27.20 3.96
C ILE A 151 -14.57 -28.67 4.07
N ALA A 152 -14.35 -29.11 5.30
CA ALA A 152 -14.14 -30.51 5.60
C ALA A 152 -14.70 -30.82 6.98
N SER A 153 -15.35 -31.97 7.11
CA SER A 153 -15.70 -32.47 8.43
C SER A 153 -14.44 -32.70 9.25
N TYR A 154 -14.55 -32.58 10.58
CA TYR A 154 -13.45 -32.92 11.47
C TYR A 154 -12.92 -34.34 11.21
N ASP A 155 -13.80 -35.29 10.89
CA ASP A 155 -13.43 -36.66 10.55
C ASP A 155 -12.46 -36.78 9.39
N LYS A 156 -12.62 -35.94 8.36
CA LYS A 156 -11.78 -35.99 7.16
C LYS A 156 -10.35 -35.51 7.44
N ILE A 157 -10.18 -34.56 8.35
CA ILE A 157 -8.90 -33.85 8.57
C ILE A 157 -8.22 -34.19 9.90
N ARG A 158 -8.89 -34.89 10.83
CA ARG A 158 -8.38 -35.15 12.19
C ARG A 158 -7.06 -35.93 12.19
N GLU A 159 -6.82 -36.80 11.22
CA GLU A 159 -5.54 -37.52 11.11
C GLU A 159 -4.37 -36.55 10.91
N VAL A 160 -4.52 -35.62 9.96
CA VAL A 160 -3.49 -34.66 9.58
C VAL A 160 -3.33 -33.56 10.63
N ASN A 161 -4.43 -33.03 11.16
CA ASN A 161 -4.38 -31.78 11.94
C ASN A 161 -4.38 -31.97 13.45
N ALA A 162 -4.92 -33.09 13.94
CA ALA A 162 -5.07 -33.36 15.37
C ALA A 162 -4.22 -34.55 15.81
N ARG A 163 -4.43 -35.74 15.23
CA ARG A 163 -3.75 -36.97 15.66
C ARG A 163 -2.26 -36.99 15.36
N SER A 164 -1.83 -36.33 14.29
CA SER A 164 -0.42 -36.10 13.95
C SER A 164 0.39 -35.45 15.08
N MET A 165 -0.27 -34.72 15.99
CA MET A 165 0.37 -34.16 17.19
C MET A 165 1.02 -35.23 18.08
N THR A 166 0.59 -36.49 17.98
CA THR A 166 1.18 -37.60 18.72
C THR A 166 2.68 -37.73 18.42
N SER A 167 3.06 -37.84 17.15
CA SER A 167 4.45 -37.96 16.72
C SER A 167 5.24 -36.66 16.91
N ILE A 168 4.60 -35.50 16.74
CA ILE A 168 5.21 -34.18 16.99
C ILE A 168 5.58 -34.01 18.46
N LEU A 169 4.67 -34.35 19.37
CA LEU A 169 4.90 -34.26 20.81
C LEU A 169 5.87 -35.35 21.29
N GLU A 170 5.85 -36.54 20.71
CA GLU A 170 6.89 -37.57 20.97
C GLU A 170 8.29 -37.02 20.64
N LEU A 171 8.46 -36.41 19.46
CA LEU A 171 9.72 -35.76 19.07
C LEU A 171 10.13 -34.69 20.09
N CYS A 172 9.19 -33.83 20.53
CA CYS A 172 9.47 -32.73 21.45
C CYS A 172 9.80 -33.18 22.87
N LEU A 173 9.30 -34.34 23.31
CA LEU A 173 9.41 -34.83 24.68
C LEU A 173 10.51 -35.87 24.88
N GLN A 174 10.99 -36.51 23.81
CA GLN A 174 12.00 -37.57 23.91
C GLN A 174 13.43 -37.02 23.94
N ASN A 175 14.29 -37.63 24.77
CA ASN A 175 15.70 -37.30 25.07
C ASN A 175 15.90 -35.91 25.70
N ARG A 176 15.59 -34.85 24.97
CA ARG A 176 15.71 -33.45 25.37
C ARG A 176 14.46 -32.71 24.97
N LEU A 177 13.92 -31.88 25.86
CA LEU A 177 12.78 -31.03 25.56
C LEU A 177 13.11 -30.10 24.40
N LYS A 178 12.19 -29.96 23.45
CA LYS A 178 12.34 -29.08 22.29
C LYS A 178 11.30 -27.98 22.39
N HIS A 179 11.66 -26.78 21.91
CA HIS A 179 10.66 -25.71 21.79
C HIS A 179 9.70 -26.07 20.67
N LEU A 180 8.40 -26.08 20.96
CA LEU A 180 7.36 -26.31 19.96
C LEU A 180 6.71 -24.97 19.57
N PHE A 181 6.91 -24.56 18.32
CA PHE A 181 6.25 -23.43 17.68
C PHE A 181 5.14 -23.95 16.78
N TYR A 182 3.89 -23.69 17.14
CA TYR A 182 2.72 -24.23 16.44
C TYR A 182 1.94 -23.14 15.72
N ALA A 183 1.72 -23.30 14.42
CA ALA A 183 0.81 -22.43 13.67
C ALA A 183 -0.63 -22.89 13.89
N SER A 184 -1.37 -22.15 14.70
CA SER A 184 -2.82 -22.26 14.87
C SER A 184 -3.57 -21.22 14.02
N THR A 185 -4.85 -20.99 14.29
CA THR A 185 -5.69 -20.04 13.55
C THR A 185 -6.45 -19.13 14.49
N LEU A 186 -6.61 -17.85 14.13
CA LEU A 186 -7.52 -16.93 14.82
C LEU A 186 -9.00 -17.30 14.61
N GLY A 187 -9.31 -18.09 13.57
CA GLY A 187 -10.68 -18.53 13.29
C GLY A 187 -11.33 -19.37 14.39
N VAL A 188 -10.57 -19.83 15.40
CA VAL A 188 -11.16 -20.47 16.60
C VAL A 188 -12.11 -19.52 17.35
N PHE A 189 -12.03 -18.21 17.12
CA PHE A 189 -12.99 -17.23 17.64
C PHE A 189 -14.03 -16.88 16.58
N PRO A 190 -15.33 -17.19 16.81
CA PRO A 190 -16.43 -16.72 15.97
C PRO A 190 -16.41 -15.19 15.79
N ALA A 191 -16.13 -14.44 16.86
CA ALA A 191 -16.02 -12.98 16.82
C ALA A 191 -14.89 -12.47 15.91
N TYR A 192 -13.82 -13.24 15.69
CA TYR A 192 -12.81 -12.90 14.69
C TYR A 192 -13.27 -13.32 13.29
N PHE A 193 -13.69 -14.58 13.15
CA PHE A 193 -14.04 -15.17 11.85
C PHE A 193 -15.19 -14.43 11.16
N PHE A 194 -16.14 -13.95 11.94
CA PHE A 194 -17.29 -13.17 11.50
C PHE A 194 -17.24 -11.72 12.00
N GLY A 195 -16.05 -11.19 12.34
CA GLY A 195 -15.90 -9.87 12.98
C GLY A 195 -16.39 -8.68 12.14
N PHE A 196 -16.68 -8.90 10.86
CA PHE A 196 -17.34 -7.94 9.98
C PHE A 196 -18.87 -7.90 10.15
N ALA A 197 -19.48 -8.93 10.77
CA ALA A 197 -20.92 -9.00 10.99
C ALA A 197 -21.34 -8.15 12.20
N LYS A 198 -22.47 -7.42 12.08
CA LYS A 198 -23.01 -6.56 13.14
C LYS A 198 -23.21 -7.26 14.48
N GLU A 199 -23.49 -8.56 14.49
CA GLU A 199 -23.69 -9.33 15.72
C GLU A 199 -22.44 -9.34 16.64
N TYR A 200 -21.24 -9.12 16.07
CA TYR A 200 -19.98 -9.04 16.82
C TYR A 200 -19.47 -7.61 17.01
N SER A 201 -20.28 -6.60 16.68
CA SER A 201 -19.91 -5.20 16.93
C SER A 201 -19.60 -4.99 18.43
N GLY A 202 -18.49 -4.29 18.71
CA GLY A 202 -18.00 -4.04 20.07
C GLY A 202 -17.35 -5.23 20.79
N HIS A 203 -17.20 -6.40 20.14
CA HIS A 203 -16.44 -7.50 20.73
C HIS A 203 -14.94 -7.22 20.71
N PHE A 204 -14.22 -7.79 21.68
CA PHE A 204 -12.77 -7.70 21.76
C PHE A 204 -12.17 -9.02 22.28
N ILE A 205 -11.10 -9.49 21.63
CA ILE A 205 -10.41 -10.73 21.93
C ILE A 205 -9.04 -10.39 22.52
N SER A 206 -8.87 -10.59 23.82
CA SER A 206 -7.57 -10.37 24.49
C SER A 206 -6.55 -11.48 24.19
N ASP A 207 -5.25 -11.22 24.35
CA ASP A 207 -4.19 -12.23 24.13
C ASP A 207 -4.38 -13.51 24.98
N SER A 208 -5.01 -13.37 26.16
CA SER A 208 -5.33 -14.46 27.09
C SER A 208 -6.70 -15.11 26.86
N GLN A 209 -7.52 -14.58 25.95
CA GLN A 209 -8.87 -15.07 25.73
C GLN A 209 -8.85 -16.50 25.18
N LYS A 210 -9.82 -17.28 25.66
CA LYS A 210 -10.07 -18.65 25.23
C LYS A 210 -11.30 -18.69 24.33
N PRO A 211 -11.33 -19.58 23.33
CA PRO A 211 -12.54 -19.82 22.55
C PRO A 211 -13.69 -20.31 23.43
N ASP A 212 -14.89 -19.79 23.19
CA ASP A 212 -16.13 -20.31 23.76
C ASP A 212 -16.61 -21.50 22.92
N ILE A 213 -16.66 -22.69 23.54
CA ILE A 213 -16.96 -23.94 22.84
C ILE A 213 -18.43 -24.03 22.44
N ASP A 214 -19.34 -23.48 23.23
CA ASP A 214 -20.76 -23.52 22.90
C ASP A 214 -21.08 -22.52 21.79
N GLU A 215 -20.36 -21.40 21.74
CA GLU A 215 -20.37 -20.49 20.60
C GLU A 215 -19.84 -21.13 19.32
N MET A 216 -18.67 -21.78 19.40
CA MET A 216 -18.10 -22.51 18.27
C MET A 216 -19.04 -23.60 17.76
N LYS A 217 -19.73 -24.36 18.62
CA LYS A 217 -20.72 -25.37 18.17
C LYS A 217 -21.86 -24.76 17.35
N ARG A 218 -22.33 -23.58 17.76
CA ARG A 218 -23.42 -22.86 17.10
C ARG A 218 -23.01 -22.34 15.72
N LYS A 219 -21.77 -21.85 15.61
CA LYS A 219 -21.25 -21.13 14.44
C LYS A 219 -20.35 -21.97 13.53
N PHE A 220 -19.88 -23.13 13.98
CA PHE A 220 -18.98 -24.00 13.22
C PHE A 220 -19.45 -25.46 13.32
N PRO A 221 -20.45 -25.87 12.51
CA PRO A 221 -20.89 -27.25 12.46
C PRO A 221 -19.72 -28.18 12.16
N ILE A 222 -19.41 -29.11 13.07
CA ILE A 222 -18.21 -29.97 12.99
C ILE A 222 -18.17 -30.85 11.73
N SER A 223 -19.33 -31.11 11.11
CA SER A 223 -19.47 -31.85 9.86
C SER A 223 -19.10 -31.04 8.61
N ILE A 224 -19.04 -29.71 8.71
CA ILE A 224 -18.77 -28.80 7.59
C ILE A 224 -17.47 -28.03 7.82
N VAL A 225 -17.28 -27.48 9.03
CA VAL A 225 -16.16 -26.59 9.40
C VAL A 225 -15.28 -27.28 10.46
N GLY A 226 -14.65 -28.38 10.08
CA GLY A 226 -13.80 -29.20 10.95
C GLY A 226 -12.43 -28.57 11.26
N TYR A 227 -11.91 -27.73 10.37
CA TYR A 227 -10.57 -27.14 10.49
C TYR A 227 -10.35 -26.46 11.84
N LEU A 228 -11.27 -25.58 12.23
CA LEU A 228 -11.20 -24.83 13.49
C LEU A 228 -11.18 -25.75 14.73
N TRP A 229 -11.98 -26.81 14.71
CA TRP A 229 -11.99 -27.83 15.76
C TRP A 229 -10.66 -28.59 15.84
N SER A 230 -10.08 -28.94 14.70
CA SER A 230 -8.79 -29.65 14.65
C SER A 230 -7.64 -28.81 15.21
N LYS A 231 -7.59 -27.52 14.90
CA LYS A 231 -6.58 -26.61 15.44
C LYS A 231 -6.75 -26.43 16.95
N LEU A 232 -7.99 -26.30 17.43
CA LEU A 232 -8.29 -26.21 18.85
C LEU A 232 -7.89 -27.47 19.63
N VAL A 233 -8.14 -28.68 19.09
CA VAL A 233 -7.69 -29.94 19.72
C VAL A 233 -6.18 -29.95 19.91
N SER A 234 -5.43 -29.54 18.88
CA SER A 234 -3.97 -29.44 18.93
C SER A 234 -3.50 -28.37 19.91
N GLU A 235 -4.16 -27.20 19.99
CA GLU A 235 -3.89 -26.22 21.05
C GLU A 235 -4.03 -26.86 22.43
N GLN A 236 -5.13 -27.59 22.70
CA GLN A 236 -5.34 -28.24 24.00
C GLN A 236 -4.31 -29.33 24.30
N ALA A 237 -3.88 -30.09 23.30
CA ALA A 237 -2.82 -31.08 23.45
C ALA A 237 -1.47 -30.43 23.79
N ILE A 238 -1.13 -29.33 23.13
CA ILE A 238 0.09 -28.55 23.40
C ILE A 238 0.03 -27.95 24.81
N ARG A 239 -1.10 -27.33 25.19
CA ARG A 239 -1.29 -26.81 26.54
C ARG A 239 -1.08 -27.92 27.57
N TYR A 240 -1.68 -29.09 27.38
CA TYR A 240 -1.46 -30.23 28.26
C TYR A 240 0.02 -30.62 28.35
N ALA A 241 0.76 -30.69 27.25
CA ALA A 241 2.20 -30.96 27.29
C ALA A 241 3.01 -29.85 28.01
N GLN A 242 2.60 -28.57 27.90
CA GLN A 242 3.24 -27.46 28.62
C GLN A 242 3.14 -27.60 30.14
N SER A 243 2.09 -28.26 30.67
CA SER A 243 2.02 -28.59 32.11
C SER A 243 3.16 -29.50 32.57
N SER A 244 3.83 -30.18 31.64
CA SER A 244 4.99 -31.04 31.87
C SER A 244 6.32 -30.31 31.60
N THR A 245 6.35 -28.97 31.67
CA THR A 245 7.53 -28.09 31.46
C THR A 245 8.06 -27.98 30.02
N MET A 246 7.40 -28.59 29.04
CA MET A 246 7.77 -28.43 27.62
C MET A 246 7.55 -26.98 27.17
N PRO A 247 8.58 -26.28 26.65
CA PRO A 247 8.39 -24.94 26.12
C PRO A 247 7.60 -24.99 24.81
N ALA A 248 6.51 -24.25 24.74
CA ALA A 248 5.71 -24.17 23.52
C ALA A 248 5.11 -22.78 23.32
N THR A 249 4.88 -22.44 22.07
CA THR A 249 4.29 -21.18 21.63
C THR A 249 3.27 -21.47 20.54
N ILE A 250 2.07 -20.92 20.69
CA ILE A 250 1.00 -21.02 19.72
C ILE A 250 0.87 -19.68 18.99
N PHE A 251 1.08 -19.69 17.69
CA PHE A 251 0.85 -18.54 16.82
C PHE A 251 -0.52 -18.71 16.15
N ARG A 252 -1.52 -17.94 16.57
CA ARG A 252 -2.83 -17.92 15.90
C ARG A 252 -2.72 -17.01 14.68
N LEU A 253 -2.66 -17.63 13.50
CA LEU A 253 -2.50 -16.94 12.24
C LEU A 253 -3.87 -16.49 11.68
N PRO A 254 -3.92 -15.35 10.98
CA PRO A 254 -5.11 -14.89 10.26
C PRO A 254 -5.31 -15.75 9.01
N LYS A 255 -6.36 -15.43 8.26
CA LYS A 255 -6.45 -15.86 6.87
C LYS A 255 -5.35 -15.15 6.07
N THR A 256 -4.71 -15.89 5.19
CA THR A 256 -3.72 -15.32 4.26
C THR A 256 -3.68 -16.14 2.99
N HIS A 257 -3.56 -15.46 1.85
CA HIS A 257 -3.32 -16.07 0.54
C HIS A 257 -2.21 -15.37 -0.25
N MET A 258 -1.57 -14.35 0.32
CA MET A 258 -0.62 -13.51 -0.39
C MET A 258 0.66 -13.21 0.41
N ALA A 259 1.67 -12.66 -0.24
CA ALA A 259 2.89 -12.16 0.39
C ALA A 259 3.22 -10.72 -0.05
N SER A 260 4.10 -10.04 0.69
CA SER A 260 4.38 -8.62 0.47
C SER A 260 5.19 -8.37 -0.80
N ASN A 261 5.81 -9.41 -1.38
CA ASN A 261 6.43 -9.35 -2.72
C ASN A 261 5.42 -9.49 -3.87
N GLY A 262 4.13 -9.70 -3.56
CA GLY A 262 3.06 -9.86 -4.55
C GLY A 262 2.69 -11.32 -4.85
N TYR A 263 3.47 -12.31 -4.39
CA TYR A 263 3.13 -13.72 -4.58
C TYR A 263 1.71 -14.00 -4.06
N ASN A 264 0.92 -14.72 -4.85
CA ASN A 264 -0.47 -15.03 -4.53
C ASN A 264 -0.78 -16.51 -4.74
N HIS A 265 -1.36 -17.14 -3.73
CA HIS A 265 -1.78 -18.54 -3.77
C HIS A 265 -3.19 -18.65 -4.39
N ALA A 266 -3.24 -18.81 -5.71
CA ALA A 266 -4.46 -18.72 -6.51
C ALA A 266 -5.60 -19.68 -6.11
N TYR A 267 -5.30 -20.75 -5.36
CA TYR A 267 -6.28 -21.76 -4.96
C TYR A 267 -6.98 -21.49 -3.64
N ASP A 268 -6.64 -20.40 -2.94
CA ASP A 268 -7.44 -19.91 -1.81
C ASP A 268 -8.87 -19.56 -2.25
N ILE A 269 -9.83 -19.66 -1.34
CA ILE A 269 -11.24 -19.42 -1.64
C ILE A 269 -11.50 -17.99 -2.13
N ASP A 270 -10.78 -16.98 -1.63
CA ASP A 270 -10.99 -15.59 -2.08
C ASP A 270 -10.53 -15.40 -3.52
N CYS A 271 -9.38 -15.98 -3.86
CA CYS A 271 -8.85 -16.00 -5.21
C CYS A 271 -9.79 -16.76 -6.17
N ARG A 272 -10.48 -17.81 -5.70
CA ARG A 272 -11.49 -18.53 -6.49
C ARG A 272 -12.78 -17.75 -6.67
N ILE A 273 -13.26 -17.05 -5.63
CA ILE A 273 -14.43 -16.16 -5.76
C ILE A 273 -14.11 -15.04 -6.74
N PHE A 274 -12.92 -14.43 -6.62
CA PHE A 274 -12.44 -13.42 -7.56
C PHE A 274 -12.27 -13.98 -8.97
N GLY A 275 -11.69 -15.18 -9.13
CA GLY A 275 -11.58 -15.88 -10.40
C GLY A 275 -12.94 -16.13 -11.06
N ALA A 276 -13.94 -16.57 -10.30
CA ALA A 276 -15.29 -16.75 -10.80
C ALA A 276 -15.95 -15.41 -11.20
N ALA A 277 -15.71 -14.34 -10.44
CA ALA A 277 -16.18 -13.00 -10.80
C ALA A 277 -15.51 -12.47 -12.07
N LEU A 278 -14.21 -12.73 -12.27
CA LEU A 278 -13.48 -12.40 -13.50
C LEU A 278 -14.03 -13.16 -14.70
N GLU A 279 -14.24 -14.46 -14.59
CA GLU A 279 -14.74 -15.30 -15.70
C GLU A 279 -16.19 -14.97 -16.09
N LEU A 280 -17.02 -14.58 -15.12
CA LEU A 280 -18.44 -14.32 -15.36
C LEU A 280 -18.76 -12.83 -15.56
N LYS A 281 -17.85 -11.93 -15.19
CA LYS A 281 -18.04 -10.46 -15.14
C LYS A 281 -19.23 -10.02 -14.28
N ILE A 282 -19.65 -10.86 -13.33
CA ILE A 282 -20.74 -10.60 -12.38
C ILE A 282 -20.32 -10.96 -10.96
N VAL A 283 -20.95 -10.33 -9.97
CA VAL A 283 -20.63 -10.54 -8.56
C VAL A 283 -21.85 -10.31 -7.66
N PRO A 284 -22.00 -11.03 -6.54
CA PRO A 284 -22.95 -10.63 -5.52
C PRO A 284 -22.56 -9.30 -4.86
N PRO A 285 -23.52 -8.46 -4.46
CA PRO A 285 -23.25 -7.21 -3.77
C PRO A 285 -22.50 -7.47 -2.46
N GLY A 286 -21.61 -6.57 -2.09
CA GLY A 286 -20.80 -6.67 -0.87
C GLY A 286 -19.54 -7.54 -1.00
N LEU A 287 -19.27 -8.15 -2.17
CA LEU A 287 -17.93 -8.68 -2.42
C LEU A 287 -16.95 -7.52 -2.50
N SER A 288 -16.14 -7.38 -1.46
CA SER A 288 -15.09 -6.38 -1.42
C SER A 288 -13.73 -7.06 -1.29
N PRO A 289 -12.62 -6.42 -1.70
CA PRO A 289 -11.29 -6.93 -1.41
C PRO A 289 -10.97 -7.00 0.10
N HIS A 290 -11.88 -6.54 0.96
CA HIS A 290 -11.76 -6.38 2.41
C HIS A 290 -11.64 -7.67 3.24
N LEU A 291 -11.41 -8.83 2.64
CA LEU A 291 -11.18 -10.03 3.43
C LEU A 291 -9.75 -9.96 3.97
N TYR A 292 -9.65 -9.74 5.28
CA TYR A 292 -8.40 -9.66 6.04
C TYR A 292 -7.34 -10.63 5.51
N ASN A 293 -6.25 -10.08 4.98
CA ASN A 293 -5.26 -10.85 4.27
C ASN A 293 -3.87 -10.32 4.57
N GLU A 294 -3.28 -10.85 5.64
CA GLU A 294 -1.97 -10.40 6.06
C GLU A 294 -0.86 -11.11 5.27
N PRO A 295 0.18 -10.40 4.81
CA PRO A 295 1.23 -11.01 4.01
C PRO A 295 1.95 -12.15 4.74
N ALA A 296 2.01 -13.32 4.09
CA ALA A 296 2.56 -14.56 4.64
C ALA A 296 4.03 -14.43 5.07
N ASP A 297 4.82 -13.62 4.37
CA ASP A 297 6.21 -13.29 4.68
C ASP A 297 6.35 -12.43 5.93
N ILE A 298 5.47 -11.43 6.11
CA ILE A 298 5.44 -10.63 7.34
C ILE A 298 5.05 -11.49 8.54
N LEU A 299 4.05 -12.38 8.38
CA LEU A 299 3.67 -13.35 9.42
C LEU A 299 4.83 -14.27 9.80
N ALA A 300 5.52 -14.83 8.81
CA ALA A 300 6.69 -15.68 9.00
C ALA A 300 7.80 -14.96 9.77
N ARG A 301 8.08 -13.70 9.42
CA ARG A 301 9.10 -12.88 10.08
C ARG A 301 8.76 -12.56 11.53
N ILE A 302 7.50 -12.19 11.82
CA ILE A 302 6.99 -11.97 13.18
C ILE A 302 7.20 -13.23 14.03
N CYS A 303 6.72 -14.37 13.53
CA CYS A 303 6.73 -15.60 14.31
C CYS A 303 8.16 -16.11 14.53
N THR A 304 9.05 -15.95 13.55
CA THR A 304 10.48 -16.27 13.68
C THR A 304 11.18 -15.35 14.69
N ALA A 305 10.95 -14.04 14.64
CA ALA A 305 11.56 -13.12 15.60
C ALA A 305 11.15 -13.44 17.05
N ILE A 306 9.88 -13.79 17.28
CA ILE A 306 9.38 -14.23 18.59
C ILE A 306 9.98 -15.60 18.97
N SER A 307 10.11 -16.52 18.02
CA SER A 307 10.61 -17.87 18.32
C SER A 307 12.04 -17.84 18.87
N PHE A 308 12.89 -16.96 18.33
CA PHE A 308 14.27 -16.73 18.79
C PHE A 308 14.42 -15.76 19.96
N ASN A 309 13.32 -15.21 20.50
CA ASN A 309 13.37 -14.36 21.69
C ASN A 309 13.42 -15.23 22.97
N PRO A 310 14.55 -15.33 23.69
CA PRO A 310 14.63 -16.03 24.99
C PRO A 310 13.83 -15.35 26.11
N GLN A 311 13.43 -14.09 25.94
CA GLN A 311 12.69 -13.30 26.94
C GLN A 311 11.19 -13.19 26.60
N LYS A 312 10.69 -13.98 25.64
CA LYS A 312 9.26 -13.94 25.27
C LYS A 312 8.37 -14.27 26.47
N GLY A 313 7.35 -13.46 26.70
CA GLY A 313 6.49 -13.52 27.87
C GLY A 313 5.17 -14.27 27.63
N TYR A 314 4.74 -14.40 26.37
CA TYR A 314 3.42 -14.92 26.05
C TYR A 314 3.47 -16.38 25.52
N PRO A 315 2.52 -17.24 25.91
CA PRO A 315 2.41 -18.59 25.37
C PRO A 315 1.59 -18.66 24.07
N ILE A 316 0.77 -17.64 23.79
CA ILE A 316 -0.12 -17.55 22.63
C ILE A 316 -0.02 -16.14 22.05
N TYR A 317 0.01 -16.03 20.72
CA TYR A 317 0.11 -14.77 19.99
C TYR A 317 -0.99 -14.71 18.94
N HIS A 318 -1.66 -13.56 18.81
CA HIS A 318 -2.59 -13.27 17.72
C HIS A 318 -1.80 -12.51 16.65
N CYS A 319 -1.44 -13.21 15.58
CA CYS A 319 -0.49 -12.70 14.58
C CYS A 319 -1.22 -11.95 13.46
N SER A 320 -2.00 -10.93 13.77
CA SER A 320 -2.78 -10.20 12.78
C SER A 320 -2.79 -8.70 13.07
N ASN A 321 -3.13 -7.89 12.07
CA ASN A 321 -3.23 -6.45 12.23
C ASN A 321 -4.62 -6.08 12.78
N PRO A 322 -4.74 -5.57 14.03
CA PRO A 322 -6.03 -5.16 14.58
C PRO A 322 -6.58 -3.91 13.92
N ASN A 323 -5.72 -3.08 13.32
CA ASN A 323 -6.11 -1.83 12.66
C ASN A 323 -5.55 -1.83 11.23
N PRO A 324 -6.14 -2.63 10.31
CA PRO A 324 -5.84 -2.48 8.90
C PRO A 324 -6.12 -1.05 8.48
N GLU A 325 -5.21 -0.42 7.72
CA GLU A 325 -5.49 0.86 7.09
C GLU A 325 -6.53 0.61 5.99
N PHE A 326 -7.81 0.68 6.36
CA PHE A 326 -8.92 0.54 5.46
C PHE A 326 -9.15 1.87 4.74
N GLU A 327 -8.53 2.01 3.58
CA GLU A 327 -9.22 2.71 2.51
C GLU A 327 -10.38 1.80 2.08
N GLU A 328 -11.57 2.36 1.86
CA GLU A 328 -12.70 1.65 1.23
C GLU A 328 -12.38 1.42 -0.27
N LEU A 329 -11.28 0.70 -0.56
CA LEU A 329 -10.86 0.37 -1.91
C LEU A 329 -11.77 -0.70 -2.47
N LYS A 330 -12.30 -0.44 -3.65
CA LYS A 330 -13.08 -1.38 -4.45
C LYS A 330 -12.29 -1.74 -5.71
N TYR A 331 -12.62 -2.88 -6.32
CA TYR A 331 -12.02 -3.27 -7.59
C TYR A 331 -12.24 -2.21 -8.70
N SER A 332 -13.36 -1.48 -8.65
CA SER A 332 -13.68 -0.39 -9.58
C SER A 332 -12.70 0.78 -9.49
N ASP A 333 -12.08 1.03 -8.33
CA ASP A 333 -11.01 2.03 -8.18
C ASP A 333 -9.80 1.70 -9.04
N PHE A 334 -9.60 0.43 -9.39
CA PHE A 334 -8.50 -0.04 -10.23
C PHE A 334 -8.95 -0.31 -11.67
N GLY A 335 -10.17 0.08 -12.05
CA GLY A 335 -10.74 -0.16 -13.38
C GLY A 335 -11.31 -1.56 -13.59
N ILE A 336 -11.39 -2.39 -12.55
CA ILE A 336 -11.96 -3.75 -12.62
C ILE A 336 -13.40 -3.68 -12.16
N ASN A 337 -14.34 -3.76 -13.12
CA ASN A 337 -15.76 -3.58 -12.87
C ASN A 337 -16.51 -4.88 -13.06
N PHE A 338 -17.41 -5.18 -12.13
CA PHE A 338 -18.32 -6.33 -12.19
C PHE A 338 -19.76 -5.84 -12.15
N ARG A 339 -20.64 -6.49 -12.90
CA ARG A 339 -22.08 -6.24 -12.76
C ARG A 339 -22.59 -6.92 -11.48
N GLU A 340 -23.21 -6.16 -10.59
CA GLU A 340 -23.81 -6.74 -9.39
C GLU A 340 -25.06 -7.56 -9.72
N VAL A 341 -25.19 -8.73 -9.09
CA VAL A 341 -26.30 -9.69 -9.27
C VAL A 341 -26.69 -10.33 -7.94
N SER A 342 -27.84 -11.00 -7.86
CA SER A 342 -28.16 -11.78 -6.65
C SER A 342 -27.18 -12.94 -6.44
N TYR A 343 -26.99 -13.39 -5.19
CA TYR A 343 -26.19 -14.57 -4.88
C TYR A 343 -26.67 -15.81 -5.66
N GLU A 344 -27.98 -16.00 -5.78
CA GLU A 344 -28.56 -17.13 -6.52
C GLU A 344 -28.27 -17.05 -8.03
N GLU A 345 -28.29 -15.86 -8.64
CA GLU A 345 -27.90 -15.66 -10.04
C GLU A 345 -26.41 -15.97 -10.25
N PHE A 346 -25.54 -15.46 -9.37
CA PHE A 346 -24.10 -15.73 -9.43
C PHE A 346 -23.80 -17.23 -9.26
N LYS A 347 -24.44 -17.88 -8.29
CA LYS A 347 -24.33 -19.31 -8.04
C LYS A 347 -24.79 -20.12 -9.25
N HIS A 348 -25.95 -19.80 -9.82
CA HIS A 348 -26.47 -20.49 -11.00
C HIS A 348 -25.55 -20.33 -12.22
N ALA A 349 -25.03 -19.13 -12.45
CA ALA A 349 -24.07 -18.86 -13.52
C ALA A 349 -22.78 -19.69 -13.36
N CYS A 350 -22.26 -19.78 -12.13
CA CYS A 350 -21.11 -20.62 -11.85
C CYS A 350 -21.44 -22.13 -12.02
N GLN A 351 -22.59 -22.60 -11.53
CA GLN A 351 -22.98 -24.01 -11.61
C GLN A 351 -23.19 -24.49 -13.05
N THR A 352 -23.66 -23.62 -13.94
CA THR A 352 -23.80 -23.91 -15.38
C THR A 352 -22.45 -24.24 -16.04
N ARG A 353 -21.33 -23.75 -15.50
CA ARG A 353 -19.96 -24.08 -15.95
C ARG A 353 -19.47 -25.45 -15.46
N GLY A 354 -20.19 -26.12 -14.54
CA GLY A 354 -19.79 -27.42 -14.02
C GLY A 354 -18.40 -27.39 -13.36
N SER A 355 -17.57 -28.40 -13.67
CA SER A 355 -16.21 -28.54 -13.12
C SER A 355 -15.25 -27.41 -13.50
N ASP A 356 -15.57 -26.63 -14.53
CA ASP A 356 -14.75 -25.52 -15.00
C ASP A 356 -14.94 -24.26 -14.14
N SER A 357 -15.95 -24.23 -13.26
CA SER A 357 -16.11 -23.14 -12.31
C SER A 357 -15.03 -23.20 -11.21
N PRO A 358 -14.36 -22.08 -10.90
CA PRO A 358 -13.44 -21.99 -9.75
C PRO A 358 -14.09 -22.40 -8.41
N LEU A 359 -15.42 -22.34 -8.33
CA LEU A 359 -16.24 -22.58 -7.14
C LEU A 359 -16.98 -23.93 -7.14
N TYR A 360 -16.75 -24.82 -8.12
CA TYR A 360 -17.51 -26.06 -8.30
C TYR A 360 -17.71 -26.89 -7.02
N SER A 361 -16.66 -27.06 -6.21
CA SER A 361 -16.69 -27.87 -4.99
C SER A 361 -16.93 -27.07 -3.69
N TYR A 362 -17.30 -25.79 -3.78
CA TYR A 362 -17.35 -24.88 -2.63
C TYR A 362 -18.76 -24.39 -2.26
N TRP A 363 -19.80 -24.78 -3.00
CA TRP A 363 -21.19 -24.33 -2.74
C TRP A 363 -21.70 -24.57 -1.33
N PRO A 364 -21.49 -25.73 -0.67
CA PRO A 364 -21.99 -25.91 0.69
C PRO A 364 -21.34 -24.93 1.69
N LEU A 365 -20.10 -24.48 1.42
CA LEU A 365 -19.43 -23.46 2.23
C LEU A 365 -20.01 -22.08 1.91
N LEU A 366 -20.14 -21.74 0.63
CA LEU A 366 -20.68 -20.44 0.22
C LEU A 366 -22.13 -20.26 0.64
N ASP A 367 -22.96 -21.31 0.57
CA ASP A 367 -24.35 -21.27 1.05
C ASP A 367 -24.41 -21.04 2.57
N TYR A 368 -23.43 -21.55 3.30
CA TYR A 368 -23.31 -21.31 4.74
C TYR A 368 -22.78 -19.89 5.05
N LEU A 369 -21.82 -19.41 4.27
CA LEU A 369 -21.14 -18.13 4.48
C LEU A 369 -21.83 -16.95 3.83
N GLN A 370 -22.72 -17.14 2.85
CA GLN A 370 -23.34 -16.05 2.10
C GLN A 370 -23.97 -14.95 2.97
N PRO A 371 -24.63 -15.25 4.12
CA PRO A 371 -25.24 -14.19 4.94
C PRO A 371 -24.20 -13.27 5.59
N TYR A 372 -22.93 -13.68 5.53
CA TYR A 372 -21.80 -13.03 6.16
C TYR A 372 -20.90 -12.36 5.10
N ILE A 373 -20.57 -13.05 4.00
CA ILE A 373 -19.57 -12.57 3.03
C ILE A 373 -20.13 -11.71 1.88
N PHE A 374 -21.43 -11.81 1.57
CA PHE A 374 -22.07 -11.05 0.49
C PHE A 374 -23.07 -10.06 1.09
N THR A 375 -22.57 -9.05 1.81
CA THR A 375 -23.42 -8.06 2.49
C THR A 375 -22.94 -6.64 2.22
N ASN A 376 -23.89 -5.71 2.03
CA ASN A 376 -23.61 -4.26 1.88
C ASN A 376 -23.46 -3.55 3.22
N GLN A 377 -23.16 -4.28 4.31
CA GLN A 377 -23.00 -3.66 5.61
C GLN A 377 -21.60 -3.08 5.75
N SER A 378 -21.50 -1.86 6.28
CA SER A 378 -20.23 -1.25 6.68
C SER A 378 -19.52 -2.16 7.67
N ILE A 379 -18.28 -2.55 7.35
CA ILE A 379 -17.43 -3.37 8.21
C ILE A 379 -16.97 -2.53 9.41
N ASN A 380 -16.70 -3.17 10.55
CA ASN A 380 -16.11 -2.50 11.72
C ASN A 380 -14.73 -1.90 11.36
N ASP A 381 -14.36 -0.77 11.99
CA ASP A 381 -13.12 -0.02 11.72
C ASP A 381 -11.81 -0.80 12.01
N GLY A 382 -11.90 -1.99 12.60
CA GLY A 382 -10.75 -2.84 12.94
C GLY A 382 -11.15 -4.28 13.30
N GLN A 383 -10.16 -5.17 13.37
CA GLN A 383 -10.36 -6.53 13.85
C GLN A 383 -10.51 -6.54 15.38
N PRO A 384 -11.39 -7.38 15.94
CA PRO A 384 -11.68 -7.39 17.37
C PRO A 384 -10.63 -8.17 18.17
N ILE A 385 -9.33 -7.89 17.97
CA ILE A 385 -8.23 -8.62 18.61
C ILE A 385 -7.21 -7.69 19.26
N SER A 386 -6.48 -8.22 20.25
CA SER A 386 -5.26 -7.62 20.78
C SER A 386 -4.06 -8.07 19.95
N ASP A 387 -3.17 -7.14 19.61
CA ASP A 387 -1.83 -7.45 19.07
C ASP A 387 -0.71 -7.15 20.08
N LYS A 388 -1.07 -6.92 21.36
CA LYS A 388 -0.13 -6.54 22.40
C LYS A 388 0.99 -7.56 22.56
N ALA A 389 0.69 -8.87 22.50
CA ALA A 389 1.71 -9.91 22.64
C ALA A 389 2.76 -9.82 21.52
N ILE A 390 2.34 -9.68 20.26
CA ILE A 390 3.30 -9.57 19.14
C ILE A 390 4.10 -8.27 19.21
N ARG A 391 3.48 -7.15 19.61
CA ARG A 391 4.19 -5.87 19.77
C ARG A 391 5.19 -5.86 20.91
N THR A 392 4.94 -6.65 21.96
CA THR A 392 5.84 -6.73 23.12
C THR A 392 7.07 -7.60 22.82
N ASP A 393 6.87 -8.75 22.17
CA ASP A 393 7.92 -9.76 22.04
C ASP A 393 8.62 -9.77 20.68
N CYS A 394 8.11 -9.06 19.66
CA CYS A 394 8.84 -8.82 18.41
C CYS A 394 9.98 -7.83 18.61
N ARG A 395 11.17 -8.18 18.14
CA ARG A 395 12.40 -7.39 18.32
C ARG A 395 12.65 -6.34 17.23
N PHE A 396 11.71 -6.15 16.32
CA PHE A 396 11.80 -5.15 15.24
C PHE A 396 10.54 -4.28 15.22
N ASP A 397 10.66 -3.09 14.62
CA ASP A 397 9.53 -2.19 14.42
C ASP A 397 8.53 -2.81 13.43
N LEU A 398 7.44 -3.38 13.95
CA LEU A 398 6.43 -4.08 13.19
C LEU A 398 5.58 -3.08 12.39
N ARG A 399 5.66 -3.17 11.06
CA ARG A 399 4.84 -2.40 10.12
C ARG A 399 4.13 -3.34 9.15
N TRP A 400 2.82 -3.14 9.02
CA TRP A 400 1.99 -3.82 8.05
C TRP A 400 1.99 -3.04 6.74
N PRO A 401 2.17 -3.69 5.57
CA PRO A 401 2.01 -3.02 4.29
C PRO A 401 0.57 -2.51 4.09
N PRO A 402 0.38 -1.26 3.65
CA PRO A 402 -0.93 -0.74 3.26
C PRO A 402 -1.62 -1.62 2.21
N LEU A 403 -2.95 -1.66 2.26
CA LEU A 403 -3.77 -2.53 1.41
C LEU A 403 -3.53 -2.27 -0.08
N VAL A 404 -3.39 -1.01 -0.48
CA VAL A 404 -3.09 -0.61 -1.87
C VAL A 404 -1.73 -1.15 -2.36
N ILE A 405 -0.73 -1.27 -1.48
CA ILE A 405 0.58 -1.86 -1.83
C ILE A 405 0.37 -3.32 -2.22
N ASN A 406 -0.31 -4.04 -1.34
CA ASN A 406 -0.57 -5.46 -1.48
C ASN A 406 -1.34 -5.76 -2.76
N HIS A 407 -2.39 -4.98 -3.06
CA HIS A 407 -3.15 -5.11 -4.30
C HIS A 407 -2.29 -4.87 -5.54
N ASN A 408 -1.53 -3.79 -5.57
CA ASN A 408 -0.73 -3.43 -6.75
C ASN A 408 0.38 -4.47 -7.00
N ARG A 409 1.06 -4.92 -5.94
CA ARG A 409 2.08 -5.99 -6.05
C ARG A 409 1.49 -7.32 -6.47
N THR A 410 0.31 -7.68 -5.95
CA THR A 410 -0.43 -8.89 -6.36
C THR A 410 -0.79 -8.83 -7.84
N TYR A 411 -1.35 -7.70 -8.29
CA TYR A 411 -1.70 -7.49 -9.70
C TYR A 411 -0.47 -7.65 -10.60
N ASN A 412 0.63 -7.00 -10.25
CA ASN A 412 1.88 -7.10 -11.01
C ASN A 412 2.39 -8.54 -11.03
N TRP A 413 2.35 -9.25 -9.91
CA TRP A 413 2.77 -10.65 -9.85
C TRP A 413 1.92 -11.54 -10.76
N ILE A 414 0.59 -11.39 -10.75
CA ILE A 414 -0.33 -12.13 -11.63
C ILE A 414 0.00 -11.87 -13.11
N CYS A 415 0.22 -10.62 -13.49
CA CYS A 415 0.56 -10.26 -14.87
C CYS A 415 1.90 -10.84 -15.33
N HIS A 416 2.88 -10.98 -14.44
CA HIS A 416 4.20 -11.54 -14.78
C HIS A 416 4.30 -13.06 -14.65
N ASN A 417 3.34 -13.71 -13.97
CA ASN A 417 3.31 -15.15 -13.73
C ASN A 417 1.95 -15.76 -14.15
N PRO A 418 1.49 -15.54 -15.40
CA PRO A 418 0.18 -16.01 -15.85
C PRO A 418 0.03 -17.54 -15.78
N GLU A 419 1.13 -18.30 -15.85
CA GLU A 419 1.12 -19.76 -15.71
C GLU A 419 0.80 -20.24 -14.28
N GLN A 420 0.99 -19.37 -13.29
CA GLN A 420 0.70 -19.65 -11.87
C GLN A 420 -0.67 -19.11 -11.44
N TRP A 421 -1.35 -18.36 -12.31
CA TRP A 421 -2.69 -17.84 -12.12
C TRP A 421 -3.67 -18.52 -13.09
N PRO A 422 -4.42 -19.55 -12.66
CA PRO A 422 -5.25 -20.36 -13.56
C PRO A 422 -6.54 -19.67 -14.00
N TRP A 423 -6.80 -18.43 -13.55
CA TRP A 423 -7.99 -17.66 -13.85
C TRP A 423 -7.70 -16.60 -14.91
N GLU A 424 -8.73 -15.93 -15.44
CA GLU A 424 -8.52 -14.79 -16.33
C GLU A 424 -7.64 -13.72 -15.64
N VAL A 425 -6.68 -13.15 -16.37
CA VAL A 425 -5.89 -12.03 -15.84
C VAL A 425 -6.80 -10.80 -15.79
N PRO A 426 -6.87 -10.07 -14.66
CA PRO A 426 -7.72 -8.89 -14.59
C PRO A 426 -7.30 -7.84 -15.62
N GLU A 427 -8.22 -7.47 -16.50
CA GLU A 427 -8.03 -6.41 -17.47
C GLU A 427 -8.70 -5.11 -16.99
N PRO A 428 -7.93 -4.17 -16.44
CA PRO A 428 -8.45 -2.88 -15.99
C PRO A 428 -8.97 -2.08 -17.17
N GLN A 429 -10.18 -1.56 -17.03
CA GLN A 429 -10.80 -0.66 -18.00
C GLN A 429 -10.93 0.73 -17.42
N LEU A 430 -10.62 1.73 -18.23
CA LEU A 430 -10.90 3.13 -17.90
C LEU A 430 -12.27 3.50 -18.47
N ASN A 431 -13.29 3.56 -17.61
CA ASN A 431 -14.66 3.88 -18.01
C ASN A 431 -15.25 4.93 -17.07
N THR A 432 -15.86 5.97 -17.64
CA THR A 432 -16.41 7.07 -16.84
C THR A 432 -17.57 6.63 -15.94
N GLY A 433 -18.50 5.82 -16.46
CA GLY A 433 -19.68 5.36 -15.70
C GLY A 433 -19.33 4.72 -14.35
N PRO A 434 -18.55 3.63 -14.32
CA PRO A 434 -18.20 2.97 -13.05
C PRO A 434 -17.41 3.85 -12.08
N LEU A 435 -16.56 4.75 -12.58
CA LEU A 435 -15.81 5.70 -11.74
C LEU A 435 -16.73 6.75 -11.10
N LEU A 436 -17.69 7.27 -11.85
CA LEU A 436 -18.70 8.21 -11.32
C LEU A 436 -19.70 7.50 -10.40
N GLU A 437 -20.09 6.26 -10.68
CA GLU A 437 -20.93 5.44 -9.78
C GLU A 437 -20.24 5.22 -8.43
N ARG A 438 -18.95 4.84 -8.44
CA ARG A 438 -18.13 4.72 -7.22
C ARG A 438 -18.08 6.02 -6.43
N ALA A 439 -17.90 7.14 -7.13
CA ALA A 439 -17.84 8.47 -6.54
C ALA A 439 -19.20 8.93 -5.98
N ALA A 440 -20.29 8.62 -6.68
CA ALA A 440 -21.67 8.90 -6.26
C ALA A 440 -22.05 8.13 -4.99
N GLU A 441 -21.67 6.86 -4.90
CA GLU A 441 -21.86 6.05 -3.70
C GLU A 441 -21.12 6.66 -2.50
N HIS A 442 -19.85 7.06 -2.69
CA HIS A 442 -19.07 7.69 -1.63
C HIS A 442 -19.66 9.03 -1.19
N ALA A 443 -20.08 9.88 -2.14
CA ALA A 443 -20.78 11.13 -1.83
C ALA A 443 -22.09 10.88 -1.07
N THR A 444 -22.84 9.83 -1.44
CA THR A 444 -24.06 9.41 -0.73
C THR A 444 -23.77 8.99 0.71
N ASN A 445 -22.69 8.23 0.95
CA ASN A 445 -22.25 7.85 2.29
C ASN A 445 -21.86 9.08 3.14
N LEU A 446 -21.30 10.12 2.52
CA LEU A 446 -21.03 11.42 3.14
C LEU A 446 -22.27 12.34 3.21
N GLN A 447 -23.43 11.89 2.73
CA GLN A 447 -24.67 12.67 2.65
C GLN A 447 -24.54 13.94 1.81
N ILE A 448 -23.81 13.88 0.71
CA ILE A 448 -23.59 14.96 -0.26
C ILE A 448 -24.33 14.65 -1.56
N PRO A 449 -25.18 15.58 -2.06
CA PRO A 449 -25.80 15.43 -3.37
C PRO A 449 -24.72 15.33 -4.47
N TYR A 450 -24.95 14.45 -5.44
CA TYR A 450 -23.99 14.18 -6.53
C TYR A 450 -23.54 15.46 -7.24
N GLU A 451 -24.47 16.33 -7.61
CA GLU A 451 -24.21 17.58 -8.36
C GLU A 451 -23.44 18.62 -7.54
N THR A 452 -23.44 18.50 -6.21
CA THR A 452 -22.67 19.36 -5.31
C THR A 452 -21.20 18.93 -5.28
N ALA A 453 -20.95 17.61 -5.25
CA ALA A 453 -19.60 17.05 -5.30
C ALA A 453 -18.99 17.11 -6.71
N PHE A 454 -19.82 16.87 -7.72
CA PHE A 454 -19.42 16.68 -9.13
C PHE A 454 -20.26 17.59 -10.04
N PRO A 455 -19.96 18.89 -10.10
CA PRO A 455 -20.66 19.80 -11.01
C PRO A 455 -20.37 19.44 -12.48
N GLU A 456 -21.28 19.83 -13.39
CA GLU A 456 -21.24 19.48 -14.82
C GLU A 456 -19.87 19.73 -15.49
N TRP A 457 -19.20 20.84 -15.17
CA TRP A 457 -17.88 21.16 -15.73
C TRP A 457 -16.81 20.13 -15.33
N MET A 458 -16.90 19.56 -14.13
CA MET A 458 -15.97 18.57 -13.62
C MET A 458 -16.24 17.21 -14.25
N GLU A 459 -17.51 16.83 -14.35
CA GLU A 459 -17.93 15.60 -15.03
C GLU A 459 -17.46 15.62 -16.49
N ASN A 460 -17.68 16.73 -17.21
CA ASN A 460 -17.18 16.89 -18.57
C ASN A 460 -15.64 16.76 -18.65
N ALA A 461 -14.91 17.36 -17.70
CA ALA A 461 -13.45 17.23 -17.65
C ALA A 461 -12.99 15.78 -17.46
N VAL A 462 -13.65 15.00 -16.59
CA VAL A 462 -13.42 13.55 -16.42
C VAL A 462 -13.69 12.80 -17.72
N HIS A 463 -14.81 13.08 -18.38
CA HIS A 463 -15.14 12.47 -19.69
C HIS A 463 -14.06 12.75 -20.73
N GLN A 464 -13.60 14.00 -20.86
CA GLN A 464 -12.56 14.33 -21.84
C GLN A 464 -11.23 13.68 -21.52
N GLN A 465 -10.84 13.64 -20.24
CA GLN A 465 -9.60 13.00 -19.80
C GLN A 465 -9.60 11.52 -20.15
N ILE A 466 -10.69 10.81 -19.85
CA ILE A 466 -10.86 9.38 -20.15
C ILE A 466 -10.94 9.15 -21.68
N LYS A 467 -11.72 9.96 -22.40
CA LYS A 467 -11.84 9.86 -23.86
C LYS A 467 -10.48 10.00 -24.55
N ALA A 468 -9.70 11.02 -24.19
CA ALA A 468 -8.38 11.24 -24.76
C ALA A 468 -7.36 10.17 -24.35
N PHE A 469 -7.54 9.54 -23.19
CA PHE A 469 -6.70 8.42 -22.79
C PHE A 469 -7.00 7.14 -23.58
N LYS A 470 -8.25 6.94 -24.02
CA LYS A 470 -8.70 5.76 -24.79
C LYS A 470 -8.60 5.91 -26.31
N SER A 471 -7.99 6.97 -26.83
CA SER A 471 -7.90 7.18 -28.28
C SER A 471 -7.22 6.01 -28.99
N ALA A 472 -7.61 5.71 -30.24
CA ALA A 472 -7.13 4.54 -31.01
C ALA A 472 -5.60 4.46 -31.18
N SER A 473 -4.88 5.58 -31.02
CA SER A 473 -3.41 5.62 -30.98
C SER A 473 -2.78 4.90 -29.79
N LYS A 474 -3.57 4.33 -28.87
CA LYS A 474 -3.14 3.76 -27.58
C LYS A 474 -3.55 2.31 -27.35
N GLU A 475 -3.93 1.60 -28.40
CA GLU A 475 -4.35 0.19 -28.33
C GLU A 475 -3.28 -0.75 -27.72
N ASN A 476 -2.01 -0.33 -27.68
CA ASN A 476 -0.88 -1.10 -27.14
C ASN A 476 -0.39 -0.64 -25.75
N LEU A 477 -1.10 0.26 -25.06
CA LEU A 477 -0.66 0.67 -23.72
C LEU A 477 -0.75 -0.52 -22.72
N PRO A 478 0.25 -0.70 -21.84
CA PRO A 478 0.18 -1.75 -20.81
C PRO A 478 -1.07 -1.60 -19.94
N SER A 479 -1.72 -2.71 -19.60
CA SER A 479 -2.92 -2.73 -18.73
C SER A 479 -2.73 -1.92 -17.43
N GLN A 480 -1.52 -1.96 -16.85
CA GLN A 480 -1.17 -1.20 -15.65
C GLN A 480 -1.38 0.32 -15.79
N ARG A 481 -1.27 0.89 -17.00
CA ARG A 481 -1.59 2.30 -17.28
C ARG A 481 -3.06 2.61 -17.05
N PHE A 482 -3.95 1.73 -17.49
CA PHE A 482 -5.39 1.89 -17.30
C PHE A 482 -5.74 1.81 -15.83
N SER A 483 -5.20 0.83 -15.10
CA SER A 483 -5.42 0.70 -13.65
C SER A 483 -4.90 1.91 -12.86
N SER A 484 -3.69 2.39 -13.18
CA SER A 484 -3.09 3.55 -12.50
C SER A 484 -3.90 4.83 -12.73
N ASN A 485 -4.35 5.08 -13.97
CA ASN A 485 -5.18 6.25 -14.26
C ASN A 485 -6.59 6.12 -13.66
N ALA A 486 -7.18 4.92 -13.66
CA ALA A 486 -8.46 4.66 -12.99
C ALA A 486 -8.36 4.98 -11.49
N TYR A 487 -7.28 4.54 -10.83
CA TYR A 487 -7.04 4.82 -9.42
C TYR A 487 -6.89 6.32 -9.15
N LEU A 488 -6.06 7.02 -9.94
CA LEU A 488 -5.88 8.46 -9.77
C LEU A 488 -7.18 9.24 -9.97
N ILE A 489 -7.99 8.87 -10.98
CA ILE A 489 -9.26 9.52 -11.25
C ILE A 489 -10.28 9.21 -10.14
N SER A 490 -10.45 7.93 -9.79
CA SER A 490 -11.36 7.52 -8.71
C SER A 490 -11.01 8.26 -7.41
N ARG A 491 -9.75 8.21 -7.02
CA ARG A 491 -9.23 8.90 -5.85
C ARG A 491 -9.55 10.40 -5.88
N ASN A 492 -9.27 11.09 -6.98
CA ASN A 492 -9.55 12.52 -7.08
C ASN A 492 -11.06 12.82 -6.99
N LEU A 493 -11.92 11.94 -7.52
CA LEU A 493 -13.38 12.04 -7.35
C LEU A 493 -13.77 11.88 -5.88
N LEU A 494 -13.24 10.86 -5.18
CA LEU A 494 -13.49 10.68 -3.74
C LEU A 494 -13.07 11.91 -2.93
N LYS A 495 -11.87 12.46 -3.19
CA LYS A 495 -11.39 13.69 -2.53
C LYS A 495 -12.28 14.91 -2.81
N ASN A 496 -12.91 15.00 -3.99
CA ASN A 496 -13.88 16.06 -4.28
C ASN A 496 -15.18 15.92 -3.48
N ALA A 497 -15.68 14.70 -3.29
CA ALA A 497 -16.82 14.45 -2.41
C ALA A 497 -16.50 14.82 -0.96
N GLU A 498 -15.30 14.53 -0.47
CA GLU A 498 -14.83 14.93 0.86
C GLU A 498 -14.69 16.46 0.99
N LEU A 499 -14.14 17.14 -0.02
CA LEU A 499 -14.08 18.61 -0.05
C LEU A 499 -15.49 19.24 0.00
N ALA A 500 -16.44 18.69 -0.75
CA ALA A 500 -17.83 19.12 -0.72
C ALA A 500 -18.49 18.84 0.64
N TYR A 501 -18.17 17.71 1.26
CA TYR A 501 -18.60 17.37 2.62
C TYR A 501 -18.10 18.37 3.65
N GLU A 502 -16.82 18.74 3.57
CA GLU A 502 -16.21 19.68 4.49
C GLU A 502 -16.79 21.10 4.32
N LEU A 503 -17.04 21.52 3.08
CA LEU A 503 -17.71 22.79 2.80
C LEU A 503 -19.16 22.82 3.33
N LYS A 504 -19.88 21.70 3.25
CA LYS A 504 -21.23 21.60 3.84
C LYS A 504 -21.19 21.72 5.36
N ARG A 505 -20.18 21.14 6.01
CA ARG A 505 -19.99 21.20 7.47
C ARG A 505 -19.57 22.59 7.95
N PHE A 506 -18.72 23.26 7.17
CA PHE A 506 -18.12 24.55 7.51
C PHE A 506 -18.32 25.56 6.36
N PRO A 507 -19.53 26.09 6.17
CA PRO A 507 -19.82 27.02 5.08
C PRO A 507 -18.96 28.28 5.10
N GLU A 508 -18.44 28.68 6.28
CA GLU A 508 -17.54 29.81 6.45
C GLU A 508 -16.22 29.67 5.69
N ILE A 509 -15.83 28.47 5.25
CA ILE A 509 -14.70 28.26 4.33
C ILE A 509 -14.85 29.16 3.10
N SER A 510 -16.08 29.33 2.58
CA SER A 510 -16.31 30.17 1.39
C SER A 510 -16.00 31.65 1.62
N ASN A 511 -15.99 32.11 2.88
CA ASN A 511 -15.73 33.49 3.25
C ASN A 511 -14.22 33.79 3.36
N GLU A 512 -13.37 32.77 3.31
CA GLU A 512 -11.92 32.98 3.35
C GLU A 512 -11.46 33.76 2.12
N GLU A 513 -10.78 34.87 2.34
CA GLU A 513 -10.19 35.66 1.26
C GLU A 513 -8.78 35.19 0.96
N ILE A 514 -8.49 34.96 -0.32
CA ILE A 514 -7.13 34.67 -0.79
C ILE A 514 -6.53 35.99 -1.26
N LEU A 515 -5.92 36.71 -0.32
CA LEU A 515 -5.34 38.04 -0.56
C LEU A 515 -3.88 37.90 -1.01
N LYS A 516 -3.54 38.63 -2.08
CA LYS A 516 -2.19 38.78 -2.65
C LYS A 516 -1.38 37.48 -2.68
N PRO A 517 -1.91 36.38 -3.25
CA PRO A 517 -1.15 35.15 -3.40
C PRO A 517 0.08 35.41 -4.27
N VAL A 518 1.21 34.79 -3.91
CA VAL A 518 2.48 34.89 -4.62
C VAL A 518 2.68 33.62 -5.44
N PHE A 519 2.80 33.78 -6.75
CA PHE A 519 3.08 32.69 -7.68
C PHE A 519 4.52 32.77 -8.17
N ILE A 520 5.33 31.76 -7.83
CA ILE A 520 6.61 31.53 -8.48
C ILE A 520 6.35 30.84 -9.80
N ILE A 521 6.63 31.54 -10.90
CA ILE A 521 6.42 31.06 -12.26
C ILE A 521 7.76 30.98 -12.99
N GLY A 522 7.85 30.12 -14.00
CA GLY A 522 9.11 29.85 -14.68
C GLY A 522 9.19 28.40 -15.11
N ILE A 523 9.97 28.13 -16.15
CA ILE A 523 10.11 26.76 -16.66
C ILE A 523 10.78 25.88 -15.60
N ASN A 524 10.51 24.59 -15.67
CA ASN A 524 11.32 23.56 -15.02
C ASN A 524 12.82 23.83 -15.18
N ARG A 525 13.62 23.54 -14.14
CA ARG A 525 15.09 23.75 -14.14
C ARG A 525 15.56 25.22 -14.23
N THR A 526 14.69 26.20 -13.95
CA THR A 526 15.05 27.63 -13.78
C THR A 526 15.22 28.06 -12.32
N GLY A 527 15.17 27.12 -11.37
CA GLY A 527 15.37 27.39 -9.94
C GLY A 527 14.08 27.63 -9.15
N THR A 528 12.90 27.49 -9.76
CA THR A 528 11.58 27.63 -9.11
C THR A 528 11.46 26.82 -7.82
N THR A 529 11.81 25.53 -7.82
CA THR A 529 11.76 24.66 -6.61
C THR A 529 12.72 25.14 -5.51
N LEU A 530 13.92 25.60 -5.86
CA LEU A 530 14.87 26.16 -4.90
C LEU A 530 14.26 27.40 -4.24
N LEU A 531 13.73 28.32 -5.03
CA LEU A 531 13.16 29.56 -4.53
C LEU A 531 11.90 29.33 -3.68
N HIS A 532 11.01 28.43 -4.11
CA HIS A 532 9.77 28.10 -3.41
C HIS A 532 10.03 27.47 -2.05
N ARG A 533 10.88 26.43 -2.00
CA ARG A 533 11.24 25.78 -0.74
C ARG A 533 12.03 26.71 0.17
N LEU A 534 12.88 27.61 -0.37
CA LEU A 534 13.59 28.62 0.41
C LEU A 534 12.66 29.65 1.03
N MET A 535 11.83 30.33 0.23
CA MET A 535 10.92 31.39 0.71
C MET A 535 9.85 30.86 1.66
N SER A 536 9.42 29.61 1.52
CA SER A 536 8.48 28.96 2.45
C SER A 536 9.07 28.70 3.85
N ARG A 537 10.39 28.85 4.06
CA ARG A 537 10.99 28.77 5.40
C ARG A 537 10.72 30.01 6.25
N GLY A 538 10.25 31.11 5.64
CA GLY A 538 9.96 32.36 6.33
C GLY A 538 8.59 32.40 6.99
N GLN A 539 8.36 33.41 7.83
CA GLN A 539 7.08 33.68 8.49
C GLN A 539 6.08 34.43 7.61
N ARG A 540 6.43 34.82 6.39
CA ARG A 540 5.54 35.60 5.51
C ARG A 540 4.46 34.75 4.84
N PHE A 541 4.78 33.49 4.55
CA PHE A 541 4.00 32.67 3.64
C PHE A 541 3.46 31.38 4.27
N TRP A 542 2.27 31.00 3.84
CA TRP A 542 1.85 29.60 3.81
C TRP A 542 2.31 28.98 2.50
N ALA A 543 2.65 27.70 2.53
CA ALA A 543 2.87 26.91 1.33
C ALA A 543 2.18 25.55 1.53
N PRO A 544 1.41 25.07 0.54
CA PRO A 544 0.74 23.78 0.63
C PRO A 544 1.77 22.64 0.61
N LEU A 545 1.75 21.78 1.62
CA LEU A 545 2.66 20.64 1.71
C LEU A 545 2.17 19.48 0.83
N ARG A 546 3.09 18.64 0.35
CA ARG A 546 2.76 17.57 -0.58
C ARG A 546 1.70 16.60 -0.05
N TYR A 547 1.74 16.26 1.24
CA TYR A 547 0.75 15.36 1.83
C TYR A 547 -0.64 16.02 1.92
N GLU A 548 -0.73 17.34 2.11
CA GLU A 548 -1.99 18.09 2.14
C GLU A 548 -2.59 18.20 0.73
N MET A 549 -1.75 18.43 -0.28
CA MET A 549 -2.20 18.40 -1.68
C MET A 549 -2.69 17.02 -2.09
N ASN A 550 -2.09 15.96 -1.52
CA ASN A 550 -2.59 14.61 -1.70
C ASN A 550 -4.00 14.53 -1.10
N ASP A 551 -4.10 14.76 0.21
CA ASP A 551 -5.32 14.56 0.99
C ASP A 551 -5.77 15.89 1.61
N PRO A 552 -6.59 16.69 0.91
CA PRO A 552 -6.91 18.04 1.35
C PRO A 552 -7.68 18.08 2.66
N VAL A 553 -8.52 17.07 2.92
CA VAL A 553 -9.45 17.01 4.04
C VAL A 553 -8.92 16.07 5.12
N LEU A 554 -9.00 16.49 6.38
CA LEU A 554 -8.81 15.63 7.54
C LEU A 554 -10.21 15.25 8.05
N LEU A 555 -10.68 14.04 7.73
CA LEU A 555 -12.09 13.65 7.92
C LEU A 555 -12.59 13.75 9.38
N ASP A 556 -11.73 13.52 10.37
CA ASP A 556 -12.09 13.69 11.79
C ASP A 556 -12.29 15.17 12.20
N GLY A 557 -11.94 16.11 11.33
CA GLY A 557 -12.04 17.56 11.53
C GLY A 557 -11.07 18.13 12.56
N ASN A 558 -10.15 17.34 13.10
CA ASN A 558 -9.27 17.74 14.20
C ASN A 558 -8.03 18.52 13.72
N TYR A 559 -8.25 19.56 12.92
CA TYR A 559 -7.16 20.38 12.38
C TYR A 559 -6.38 21.11 13.48
N ARG A 560 -7.04 21.45 14.59
CA ARG A 560 -6.42 22.21 15.68
C ARG A 560 -5.32 21.42 16.38
N ASP A 561 -5.58 20.16 16.71
CA ASP A 561 -4.68 19.39 17.58
C ASP A 561 -3.72 18.49 16.79
N VAL A 562 -4.14 17.92 15.64
CA VAL A 562 -3.33 16.92 14.91
C VAL A 562 -2.66 17.45 13.64
N ALA A 563 -3.24 18.42 12.93
CA ALA A 563 -2.68 18.85 11.64
C ALA A 563 -1.28 19.47 11.77
N TRP A 564 -0.42 19.19 10.77
CA TRP A 564 1.00 19.59 10.73
C TRP A 564 1.86 19.07 11.90
N THR A 565 1.38 18.04 12.61
CA THR A 565 2.19 17.34 13.62
C THR A 565 2.74 16.04 13.04
N ASN A 566 3.59 15.36 13.80
CA ASN A 566 4.03 14.02 13.43
C ASN A 566 2.91 12.96 13.46
N HIS A 567 1.77 13.30 14.05
CA HIS A 567 0.60 12.44 14.17
C HIS A 567 -0.50 12.75 13.15
N ASP A 568 -0.29 13.71 12.23
CA ASP A 568 -1.23 13.99 11.14
C ASP A 568 -1.38 12.72 10.26
N PRO A 569 -2.56 12.07 10.23
CA PRO A 569 -2.74 10.78 9.56
C PRO A 569 -2.50 10.86 8.05
N ARG A 570 -2.71 12.04 7.46
CA ARG A 570 -2.49 12.30 6.02
C ARG A 570 -1.02 12.16 5.63
N ARG A 571 -0.08 12.45 6.55
CA ARG A 571 1.36 12.25 6.33
C ARG A 571 1.70 10.77 6.20
N LYS A 572 1.18 9.96 7.12
CA LYS A 572 1.35 8.51 7.10
C LYS A 572 0.74 7.92 5.84
N TYR A 573 -0.48 8.35 5.50
CA TYR A 573 -1.19 7.96 4.29
C TYR A 573 -0.41 8.24 3.01
N PHE A 574 0.09 9.47 2.83
CA PHE A 574 0.90 9.82 1.68
C PHE A 574 2.15 8.94 1.57
N LYS A 575 2.84 8.71 2.69
CA LYS A 575 4.02 7.85 2.73
C LYS A 575 3.69 6.40 2.37
N SER A 576 2.62 5.87 2.94
CA SER A 576 2.08 4.53 2.64
C SER A 576 1.86 4.33 1.14
N ILE A 577 1.20 5.28 0.45
CA ILE A 577 0.98 5.21 -1.00
C ILE A 577 2.26 5.41 -1.80
N SER A 578 3.10 6.37 -1.40
CA SER A 578 4.39 6.63 -2.03
C SER A 578 5.28 5.38 -2.03
N ASP A 579 5.35 4.69 -0.88
CA ASP A 579 6.07 3.43 -0.72
C ASP A 579 5.39 2.30 -1.54
N ALA A 580 4.06 2.32 -1.65
CA ALA A 580 3.26 1.36 -2.44
C ALA A 580 3.67 1.29 -3.90
N ILE A 581 3.73 2.46 -4.52
CA ILE A 581 3.95 2.61 -5.96
C ILE A 581 5.44 2.77 -6.27
N GLY A 582 6.31 2.63 -5.27
CA GLY A 582 7.75 2.87 -5.41
C GLY A 582 8.05 4.29 -5.91
N LEU A 583 7.24 5.28 -5.51
CA LEU A 583 7.29 6.64 -6.07
C LEU A 583 8.68 7.24 -5.93
N GLN A 584 9.30 7.09 -4.76
CA GLN A 584 10.63 7.63 -4.48
C GLN A 584 11.71 6.96 -5.34
N GLU A 585 11.62 5.65 -5.56
CA GLU A 585 12.55 4.91 -6.41
C GLU A 585 12.38 5.31 -7.88
N ARG A 586 11.12 5.34 -8.37
CA ARG A 586 10.77 5.72 -9.75
C ARG A 586 11.15 7.16 -10.08
N LEU A 587 11.02 8.08 -9.11
CA LEU A 587 11.35 9.49 -9.29
C LEU A 587 12.77 9.86 -8.83
N SER A 588 13.56 8.89 -8.37
CA SER A 588 14.93 9.13 -7.91
C SER A 588 15.77 9.75 -9.02
N GLY A 589 16.42 10.88 -8.71
CA GLY A 589 17.21 11.63 -9.70
C GLY A 589 16.40 12.38 -10.76
N LEU A 590 15.06 12.34 -10.68
CA LEU A 590 14.13 13.09 -11.53
C LEU A 590 13.50 14.26 -10.77
N HIS A 591 12.77 13.95 -9.69
CA HIS A 591 12.02 14.86 -8.84
C HIS A 591 11.84 14.26 -7.45
N ASP A 592 12.63 14.72 -6.47
CA ASP A 592 12.52 14.21 -5.09
C ASP A 592 11.27 14.76 -4.40
N VAL A 593 10.38 13.85 -4.03
CA VAL A 593 9.10 14.14 -3.40
C VAL A 593 9.24 13.93 -1.89
N ASP A 594 9.18 15.01 -1.14
CA ASP A 594 9.15 14.97 0.32
C ASP A 594 7.71 15.31 0.78
N PRO A 595 7.06 14.48 1.63
CA PRO A 595 5.72 14.77 2.16
C PRO A 595 5.62 16.18 2.75
N ASP A 596 6.68 16.64 3.43
CA ASP A 596 6.70 17.84 4.25
C ASP A 596 7.28 19.06 3.53
N GLU A 597 7.64 18.92 2.25
CA GLU A 597 8.04 20.06 1.43
C GLU A 597 6.85 20.54 0.57
N PRO A 598 6.80 21.85 0.27
CA PRO A 598 5.81 22.37 -0.65
C PRO A 598 6.11 21.92 -2.08
N GLU A 599 5.04 21.72 -2.83
CA GLU A 599 5.06 21.14 -4.17
C GLU A 599 4.24 21.96 -5.17
N GLU A 600 4.11 21.46 -6.40
CA GLU A 600 3.48 22.19 -7.49
C GLU A 600 1.95 22.18 -7.46
N ASP A 601 1.35 23.32 -7.83
CA ASP A 601 -0.11 23.51 -7.84
C ASP A 601 -0.86 22.54 -8.77
N PHE A 602 -0.16 21.85 -9.69
CA PHE A 602 -0.80 20.87 -10.57
C PHE A 602 -1.46 19.73 -9.76
N TYR A 603 -0.98 19.42 -8.56
CA TYR A 603 -1.62 18.42 -7.70
C TYR A 603 -3.04 18.85 -7.28
N LEU A 604 -3.24 20.15 -7.05
CA LEU A 604 -4.55 20.72 -6.76
C LEU A 604 -5.41 20.84 -8.03
N LEU A 605 -4.82 21.23 -9.15
CA LEU A 605 -5.53 21.29 -10.44
C LEU A 605 -5.96 19.90 -10.95
N ASN A 606 -5.23 18.84 -10.59
CA ASN A 606 -5.64 17.47 -10.91
C ASN A 606 -6.97 17.06 -10.25
N LEU A 607 -7.35 17.69 -9.13
CA LEU A 607 -8.68 17.50 -8.52
C LEU A 607 -9.80 18.11 -9.38
N ALA A 608 -9.48 19.05 -10.27
CA ALA A 608 -10.43 19.62 -11.22
C ALA A 608 -10.46 18.87 -12.57
N PHE A 609 -9.62 17.85 -12.77
CA PHE A 609 -9.49 17.07 -14.02
C PHE A 609 -9.19 17.91 -15.28
N THR A 610 -8.76 19.16 -15.11
CA THR A 610 -8.35 20.10 -16.15
C THR A 610 -6.95 20.61 -15.81
N SER A 611 -5.92 19.92 -16.33
CA SER A 611 -4.53 20.16 -15.92
C SER A 611 -3.53 19.83 -17.03
N TRP A 612 -2.64 20.77 -17.35
CA TRP A 612 -1.59 20.61 -18.36
C TRP A 612 -0.56 19.53 -18.03
N ILE A 613 -0.39 19.14 -16.75
CA ILE A 613 0.49 18.01 -16.43
C ILE A 613 0.00 16.71 -17.10
N PHE A 614 -1.30 16.57 -17.31
CA PHE A 614 -1.87 15.37 -17.94
C PHE A 614 -1.45 15.25 -19.42
N THR A 615 -1.29 16.36 -20.14
CA THR A 615 -0.78 16.38 -21.53
C THR A 615 0.73 16.17 -21.61
N VAL A 616 1.42 16.38 -20.49
CA VAL A 616 2.87 16.24 -20.39
C VAL A 616 3.21 14.78 -20.11
N VAL A 617 2.52 14.14 -19.16
CA VAL A 617 2.78 12.74 -18.76
C VAL A 617 2.05 11.71 -19.62
N ASN A 618 1.16 12.15 -20.50
CA ASN A 618 0.47 11.31 -21.49
C ASN A 618 0.45 12.00 -22.85
N GLN A 619 0.55 11.23 -23.94
CA GLN A 619 0.34 11.75 -25.29
C GLN A 619 -1.17 11.91 -25.56
N VAL A 620 -1.73 13.09 -25.27
CA VAL A 620 -3.18 13.39 -25.39
C VAL A 620 -3.44 14.73 -26.11
N PRO A 621 -3.11 14.85 -27.41
CA PRO A 621 -3.31 16.10 -28.15
C PRO A 621 -4.76 16.58 -28.14
N ASP A 622 -5.74 15.67 -28.28
CA ASP A 622 -7.16 16.02 -28.23
C ASP A 622 -7.59 16.68 -26.91
N TYR A 623 -6.96 16.28 -25.79
CA TYR A 623 -7.23 16.89 -24.48
C TYR A 623 -6.52 18.25 -24.34
N ALA A 624 -5.31 18.40 -24.89
CA ALA A 624 -4.65 19.69 -24.97
C ALA A 624 -5.49 20.68 -25.79
N ASP A 625 -6.00 20.26 -26.95
CA ASP A 625 -6.89 21.06 -27.80
C ASP A 625 -8.20 21.41 -27.09
N TRP A 626 -8.76 20.47 -26.33
CA TRP A 626 -9.93 20.74 -25.51
C TRP A 626 -9.66 21.83 -24.48
N ILE A 627 -8.57 21.76 -23.68
CA ILE A 627 -8.21 22.80 -22.71
C ILE A 627 -8.03 24.16 -23.40
N MET A 628 -7.35 24.21 -24.55
CA MET A 628 -7.15 25.47 -25.28
C MET A 628 -8.47 26.11 -25.72
N ASN A 629 -9.46 25.31 -26.10
CA ASN A 629 -10.73 25.78 -26.60
C ASN A 629 -11.75 26.13 -25.50
N THR A 630 -11.73 25.41 -24.37
CA THR A 630 -12.68 25.61 -23.27
C THR A 630 -12.16 26.49 -22.13
N GLY A 631 -10.83 26.60 -22.01
CA GLY A 631 -10.16 27.32 -20.93
C GLY A 631 -10.15 26.57 -19.60
N SER A 632 -9.36 27.07 -18.65
CA SER A 632 -9.13 26.44 -17.35
C SER A 632 -9.81 27.18 -16.18
N GLY A 633 -10.73 28.11 -16.47
CA GLY A 633 -11.32 29.02 -15.47
C GLY A 633 -11.96 28.33 -14.27
N GLU A 634 -12.76 27.28 -14.50
CA GLU A 634 -13.34 26.50 -13.40
C GLU A 634 -12.28 25.75 -12.58
N ALA A 635 -11.21 25.29 -13.21
CA ALA A 635 -10.12 24.61 -12.52
C ALA A 635 -9.40 25.55 -11.55
N TYR A 636 -9.13 26.80 -11.97
CA TYR A 636 -8.52 27.81 -11.08
C TYR A 636 -9.49 28.32 -10.02
N ARG A 637 -10.80 28.40 -10.30
CA ARG A 637 -11.82 28.65 -9.26
C ARG A 637 -11.86 27.52 -8.23
N HIS A 638 -11.77 26.27 -8.66
CA HIS A 638 -11.68 25.12 -7.77
C HIS A 638 -10.37 25.13 -6.96
N HIS A 639 -9.24 25.44 -7.59
CA HIS A 639 -7.96 25.69 -6.90
C HIS A 639 -8.12 26.76 -5.80
N ARG A 640 -8.80 27.88 -6.10
CA ARG A 640 -9.07 28.93 -5.11
C ARG A 640 -9.88 28.42 -3.93
N ARG A 641 -10.91 27.60 -4.18
CA ARG A 641 -11.73 26.97 -3.11
C ARG A 641 -10.91 26.05 -2.22
N ILE A 642 -9.97 25.30 -2.78
CA ILE A 642 -9.05 24.47 -1.97
C ILE A 642 -8.13 25.35 -1.12
N LEU A 643 -7.60 26.45 -1.67
CA LEU A 643 -6.81 27.40 -0.88
C LEU A 643 -7.64 28.07 0.23
N GLN A 644 -8.92 28.36 -0.02
CA GLN A 644 -9.85 28.85 1.01
C GLN A 644 -9.99 27.82 2.14
N HIS A 645 -10.16 26.56 1.78
CA HIS A 645 -10.19 25.47 2.75
C HIS A 645 -8.89 25.40 3.56
N PHE A 646 -7.72 25.43 2.90
CA PHE A 646 -6.44 25.42 3.61
C PHE A 646 -6.25 26.66 4.50
N SER A 647 -6.67 27.86 4.06
CA SER A 647 -6.63 29.08 4.88
C SER A 647 -7.46 28.90 6.16
N TRP A 648 -8.69 28.39 6.01
CA TRP A 648 -9.57 28.08 7.14
C TRP A 648 -8.91 27.06 8.09
N GLN A 649 -8.29 25.99 7.56
CA GLN A 649 -7.58 25.01 8.37
C GLN A 649 -6.44 25.65 9.18
N ARG A 650 -5.61 26.51 8.55
CA ARG A 650 -4.51 27.21 9.23
C ARG A 650 -5.05 28.06 10.40
N LYS A 651 -6.20 28.72 10.19
CA LYS A 651 -6.87 29.55 11.21
C LYS A 651 -7.47 28.75 12.37
N GLN A 652 -7.83 27.47 12.17
CA GLN A 652 -8.24 26.60 13.28
C GLN A 652 -7.12 26.42 14.32
N LYS A 653 -5.86 26.38 13.85
CA LYS A 653 -4.68 26.26 14.71
C LYS A 653 -4.15 27.62 15.17
N SER A 654 -4.27 28.64 14.34
CA SER A 654 -3.76 29.98 14.63
C SER A 654 -4.71 31.06 14.08
N PRO A 655 -5.75 31.46 14.85
CA PRO A 655 -6.82 32.34 14.37
C PRO A 655 -6.37 33.72 13.85
N HIS A 656 -5.21 34.20 14.29
CA HIS A 656 -4.64 35.48 13.89
C HIS A 656 -3.58 35.37 12.78
N ASP A 657 -3.37 34.17 12.22
CA ASP A 657 -2.43 33.96 11.14
C ASP A 657 -3.01 34.52 9.82
N GLN A 658 -2.32 35.51 9.25
CA GLN A 658 -2.73 36.25 8.04
C GLN A 658 -1.68 36.16 6.93
N ARG A 659 -0.91 35.07 6.89
CA ARG A 659 0.11 34.86 5.86
C ARG A 659 -0.51 34.74 4.46
N ASN A 660 0.24 35.17 3.45
CA ASN A 660 -0.15 35.00 2.05
C ASN A 660 0.23 33.60 1.56
N TRP A 661 -0.47 33.09 0.54
CA TRP A 661 -0.09 31.84 -0.10
C TRP A 661 1.14 32.02 -1.01
N LEU A 662 2.12 31.14 -0.89
CA LEU A 662 3.26 31.02 -1.78
C LEU A 662 3.14 29.72 -2.59
N LEU A 663 2.93 29.89 -3.87
CA LEU A 663 2.52 28.87 -4.83
C LEU A 663 3.54 28.78 -5.96
N LYS A 664 3.59 27.63 -6.63
CA LYS A 664 4.58 27.42 -7.68
C LYS A 664 4.08 26.37 -8.66
N MET A 665 4.10 26.71 -9.94
CA MET A 665 3.96 25.72 -11.01
C MET A 665 4.46 26.31 -12.33
N PRO A 666 5.25 25.57 -13.12
CA PRO A 666 5.66 26.02 -14.45
C PRO A 666 4.49 26.34 -15.38
N PHE A 667 3.44 25.51 -15.37
CA PHE A 667 2.29 25.64 -16.27
C PHE A 667 1.39 26.85 -15.99
N HIS A 668 1.62 27.59 -14.89
CA HIS A 668 0.98 28.89 -14.70
C HIS A 668 1.35 29.88 -15.82
N LEU A 669 2.50 29.68 -16.48
CA LEU A 669 2.87 30.47 -17.65
C LEU A 669 1.86 30.29 -18.81
N LYS A 670 1.36 29.07 -19.02
CA LYS A 670 0.37 28.80 -20.08
C LYS A 670 -1.01 29.35 -19.73
N GLU A 671 -1.27 29.52 -18.44
CA GLU A 671 -2.57 29.89 -17.88
C GLU A 671 -2.57 31.31 -17.27
N LEU A 672 -1.57 32.13 -17.60
CA LEU A 672 -1.36 33.43 -16.97
C LEU A 672 -2.60 34.35 -17.06
N PRO A 673 -3.35 34.41 -18.19
CA PRO A 673 -4.60 35.16 -18.24
C PRO A 673 -5.65 34.68 -17.22
N THR A 674 -5.93 33.37 -17.19
CA THR A 674 -6.90 32.78 -16.26
C THR A 674 -6.47 32.92 -14.81
N LEU A 675 -5.17 32.82 -14.56
CA LEU A 675 -4.59 33.00 -13.23
C LEU A 675 -4.76 34.45 -12.74
N VAL A 676 -4.53 35.45 -13.58
CA VAL A 676 -4.77 36.87 -13.26
C VAL A 676 -6.25 37.17 -13.08
N GLU A 677 -7.13 36.57 -13.88
CA GLU A 677 -8.59 36.70 -13.73
C GLU A 677 -9.06 36.14 -12.38
N THR A 678 -8.55 34.97 -11.98
CA THR A 678 -8.95 34.30 -10.75
C THR A 678 -8.36 34.97 -9.50
N TYR A 679 -7.13 35.50 -9.60
CA TYR A 679 -6.41 36.18 -8.54
C TYR A 679 -5.98 37.58 -9.01
N PRO A 680 -6.89 38.55 -8.99
CA PRO A 680 -6.65 39.88 -9.55
C PRO A 680 -5.56 40.68 -8.81
N ASP A 681 -5.25 40.31 -7.57
CA ASP A 681 -4.22 40.91 -6.73
C ASP A 681 -2.96 40.03 -6.59
N ALA A 682 -2.82 38.98 -7.39
CA ALA A 682 -1.66 38.09 -7.39
C ALA A 682 -0.35 38.83 -7.71
N VAL A 683 0.71 38.36 -7.07
CA VAL A 683 2.09 38.77 -7.29
C VAL A 683 2.86 37.62 -7.92
N PHE A 684 3.75 37.92 -8.86
CA PHE A 684 4.47 36.94 -9.66
C PHE A 684 5.98 37.11 -9.49
N ILE A 685 6.66 36.01 -9.22
CA ILE A 685 8.12 35.95 -9.25
C ILE A 685 8.50 35.03 -10.38
N GLN A 686 9.00 35.58 -11.49
CA GLN A 686 9.33 34.81 -12.67
C GLN A 686 10.82 34.48 -12.72
N THR A 687 11.17 33.20 -12.77
CA THR A 687 12.56 32.77 -12.96
C THR A 687 12.89 32.55 -14.43
N HIS A 688 14.08 33.01 -14.84
CA HIS A 688 14.54 33.00 -16.22
C HIS A 688 15.84 32.22 -16.40
N ARG A 689 15.93 31.46 -17.48
CA ARG A 689 17.15 30.77 -17.94
C ARG A 689 17.13 30.67 -19.46
N SER A 690 18.31 30.57 -20.07
CA SER A 690 18.45 30.33 -21.50
C SER A 690 17.84 28.96 -21.89
N PRO A 691 17.07 28.87 -23.00
CA PRO A 691 16.39 27.66 -23.45
C PRO A 691 17.26 26.43 -23.67
N ASP A 692 18.40 26.60 -24.31
CA ASP A 692 19.42 25.55 -24.55
C ASP A 692 19.85 24.85 -23.24
N SER A 693 19.81 25.58 -22.12
CA SER A 693 20.27 25.10 -20.82
C SER A 693 19.26 24.23 -20.08
N PHE A 694 17.98 24.20 -20.47
CA PHE A 694 16.96 23.39 -19.81
C PHE A 694 16.23 22.40 -20.73
N MET A 695 16.15 22.64 -22.05
CA MET A 695 15.37 21.79 -22.96
C MET A 695 15.83 20.33 -22.97
N GLY A 696 17.13 20.06 -23.01
CA GLY A 696 17.61 18.67 -22.95
C GLY A 696 17.23 17.95 -21.65
N SER A 697 17.23 18.65 -20.51
CA SER A 697 16.77 18.09 -19.24
C SER A 697 15.27 17.84 -19.25
N TRP A 698 14.51 18.68 -19.96
CA TRP A 698 13.07 18.54 -20.10
C TRP A 698 12.73 17.32 -20.94
N PHE A 699 13.35 17.14 -22.11
CA PHE A 699 13.16 15.96 -22.94
C PHE A 699 13.47 14.66 -22.20
N SER A 700 14.60 14.61 -21.50
CA SER A 700 14.99 13.45 -20.68
C SER A 700 14.04 13.20 -19.50
N PHE A 701 13.41 14.24 -18.96
CA PHE A 701 12.38 14.08 -17.93
C PHE A 701 11.10 13.48 -18.52
N ILE A 702 10.63 13.97 -19.67
CA ILE A 702 9.42 13.48 -20.34
C ILE A 702 9.57 12.04 -20.79
N GLU A 703 10.70 11.71 -21.42
CA GLU A 703 11.03 10.34 -21.81
C GLU A 703 10.93 9.42 -20.60
N ARG A 704 11.67 9.71 -19.51
CA ARG A 704 11.67 8.84 -18.34
C ARG A 704 10.29 8.76 -17.67
N MET A 705 9.57 9.86 -17.54
CA MET A 705 8.22 9.85 -16.97
C MET A 705 7.29 8.97 -17.79
N ARG A 706 7.26 9.12 -19.11
CA ARG A 706 6.37 8.32 -19.96
C ARG A 706 6.83 6.86 -20.10
N THR A 707 8.14 6.58 -20.06
CA THR A 707 8.70 5.23 -20.02
C THR A 707 8.41 4.50 -18.71
N ILE A 708 8.49 5.17 -17.55
CA ILE A 708 8.11 4.59 -16.23
C ILE A 708 6.69 4.02 -16.27
N PHE A 709 5.84 4.63 -17.07
CA PHE A 709 4.47 4.20 -17.23
C PHE A 709 4.23 3.46 -18.56
N GLY A 710 5.26 3.10 -19.31
CA GLY A 710 5.17 2.12 -20.40
C GLY A 710 4.72 2.63 -21.77
N ASP A 711 4.93 3.90 -22.10
CA ASP A 711 4.77 4.36 -23.49
C ASP A 711 5.98 3.91 -24.34
N GLU A 712 5.73 3.27 -25.49
CA GLU A 712 6.74 3.13 -26.55
C GLU A 712 6.86 4.47 -27.29
N LEU A 713 8.03 5.13 -27.20
CA LEU A 713 8.18 6.50 -27.67
C LEU A 713 9.36 6.69 -28.62
N SER A 714 9.10 7.45 -29.69
CA SER A 714 10.13 8.07 -30.51
C SER A 714 10.67 9.31 -29.80
N ARG A 715 11.98 9.32 -29.49
CA ARG A 715 12.66 10.52 -28.95
C ARG A 715 12.51 11.74 -29.86
N PHE A 716 12.43 11.53 -31.18
CA PHE A 716 12.22 12.61 -32.15
C PHE A 716 10.82 13.24 -32.01
N ASP A 717 9.80 12.42 -31.75
CA ASP A 717 8.44 12.92 -31.53
C ASP A 717 8.33 13.67 -30.21
N ILE A 718 8.97 13.17 -29.14
CA ILE A 718 9.11 13.90 -27.86
C ILE A 718 9.78 15.25 -28.11
N GLY A 719 10.91 15.27 -28.82
CA GLY A 719 11.66 16.49 -29.12
C GLY A 719 10.80 17.55 -29.81
N ARG A 720 10.11 17.17 -30.89
CA ARG A 720 9.22 18.05 -31.65
C ARG A 720 8.02 18.54 -30.82
N GLU A 721 7.31 17.61 -30.17
CA GLU A 721 6.12 17.91 -29.35
C GLU A 721 6.46 18.87 -28.21
N GLN A 722 7.52 18.55 -27.46
CA GLN A 722 7.87 19.28 -26.25
C GLN A 722 8.59 20.60 -26.56
N LEU A 723 9.31 20.72 -27.69
CA LEU A 723 9.83 22.01 -28.14
C LEU A 723 8.70 22.97 -28.47
N ALA A 724 7.69 22.50 -29.23
CA ALA A 724 6.53 23.29 -29.58
C ALA A 724 5.75 23.73 -28.32
N PHE A 725 5.45 22.78 -27.43
CA PHE A 725 4.71 23.06 -26.19
C PHE A 725 5.42 24.07 -25.28
N MET A 726 6.72 23.88 -25.02
CA MET A 726 7.46 24.72 -24.08
C MET A 726 7.74 26.12 -24.64
N SER A 727 8.01 26.24 -25.94
CA SER A 727 8.21 27.53 -26.59
C SER A 727 6.91 28.33 -26.65
N ASP A 728 5.81 27.68 -27.05
CA ASP A 728 4.48 28.29 -27.08
C ASP A 728 4.07 28.82 -25.70
N MET A 729 4.20 28.00 -24.64
CA MET A 729 3.89 28.39 -23.26
C MET A 729 4.58 29.70 -22.85
N LEU A 730 5.87 29.87 -23.16
CA LEU A 730 6.58 31.09 -22.77
C LEU A 730 6.29 32.25 -23.68
N ASN A 731 6.27 32.02 -24.98
CA ASN A 731 5.99 33.07 -25.94
C ASN A 731 4.61 33.68 -25.66
N GLN A 732 3.60 32.87 -25.33
CA GLN A 732 2.28 33.33 -24.91
C GLN A 732 2.33 34.13 -23.60
N ALA A 733 3.03 33.65 -22.57
CA ALA A 733 3.20 34.38 -21.32
C ALA A 733 3.85 35.76 -21.52
N MET A 734 4.90 35.83 -22.37
CA MET A 734 5.60 37.08 -22.68
C MET A 734 4.75 38.02 -23.52
N ALA A 735 3.97 37.48 -24.47
CA ALA A 735 3.03 38.25 -25.25
C ALA A 735 1.96 38.89 -24.34
N MET A 736 1.41 38.13 -23.40
CA MET A 736 0.45 38.62 -22.40
C MET A 736 1.05 39.75 -21.56
N ARG A 737 2.25 39.56 -20.99
CA ARG A 737 2.94 40.61 -20.22
C ARG A 737 3.22 41.87 -21.04
N LYS A 738 3.53 41.72 -22.34
CA LYS A 738 3.75 42.87 -23.24
C LYS A 738 2.46 43.62 -23.55
N LEU A 739 1.33 42.91 -23.67
CA LEU A 739 0.01 43.49 -23.94
C LEU A 739 -0.63 44.12 -22.69
N SER A 740 -0.17 43.74 -21.50
CA SER A 740 -0.71 44.18 -20.21
C SER A 740 0.37 44.82 -19.32
N PRO A 741 0.96 45.96 -19.74
CA PRO A 741 2.02 46.64 -18.99
C PRO A 741 1.59 47.13 -17.60
N GLU A 742 0.28 47.34 -17.38
CA GLU A 742 -0.29 47.69 -16.08
C GLU A 742 -0.08 46.60 -15.02
N LEU A 743 0.20 45.36 -15.42
CA LEU A 743 0.45 44.25 -14.51
C LEU A 743 1.92 44.17 -14.07
N ASP A 744 2.82 44.92 -14.71
CA ASP A 744 4.28 44.73 -14.59
C ASP A 744 4.82 44.98 -13.18
N ASN A 745 4.19 45.89 -12.43
CA ASN A 745 4.51 46.12 -11.01
C ASN A 745 4.20 44.92 -10.09
N ARG A 746 3.43 43.95 -10.58
CA ARG A 746 3.15 42.69 -9.88
C ARG A 746 4.19 41.61 -10.22
N PHE A 747 5.09 41.83 -11.17
CA PHE A 747 6.12 40.86 -11.56
C PHE A 747 7.48 41.25 -11.00
N MET A 748 8.26 40.23 -10.64
CA MET A 748 9.70 40.36 -10.45
C MET A 748 10.43 39.26 -11.22
N ASP A 749 11.32 39.69 -12.10
CA ASP A 749 12.12 38.80 -12.94
C ASP A 749 13.45 38.45 -12.26
N ILE A 750 13.74 37.16 -12.13
CA ILE A 750 14.92 36.62 -11.47
C ILE A 750 15.72 35.77 -12.46
N HIS A 751 16.97 36.14 -12.71
CA HIS A 751 17.85 35.31 -13.52
C HIS A 751 18.40 34.12 -12.72
N TYR A 752 18.33 32.91 -13.29
CA TYR A 752 18.74 31.65 -12.62
C TYR A 752 20.17 31.69 -12.06
N LYS A 753 21.11 32.30 -12.79
CA LYS A 753 22.52 32.38 -12.33
C LYS A 753 22.65 33.21 -11.05
N ASP A 754 21.82 34.24 -10.88
CA ASP A 754 21.86 35.08 -9.68
C ASP A 754 21.29 34.33 -8.48
N LEU A 755 20.16 33.65 -8.69
CA LEU A 755 19.52 32.81 -7.67
C LEU A 755 20.45 31.70 -7.16
N VAL A 756 21.18 31.02 -8.06
CA VAL A 756 22.08 29.94 -7.65
C VAL A 756 23.37 30.47 -7.03
N LYS A 757 23.89 31.60 -7.51
CA LYS A 757 25.12 32.22 -6.99
C LYS A 757 24.93 32.72 -5.56
N ASP A 758 23.81 33.39 -5.30
CA ASP A 758 23.49 33.94 -3.97
C ASP A 758 21.97 33.89 -3.71
N PRO A 759 21.45 32.75 -3.22
CA PRO A 759 20.03 32.60 -2.98
C PRO A 759 19.47 33.59 -1.95
N ILE A 760 20.26 33.91 -0.91
CA ILE A 760 19.83 34.80 0.18
C ILE A 760 19.75 36.24 -0.30
N GLN A 761 20.76 36.73 -1.02
CA GLN A 761 20.70 38.06 -1.60
C GLN A 761 19.55 38.20 -2.61
N THR A 762 19.24 37.12 -3.33
CA THR A 762 18.08 37.08 -4.23
C THR A 762 16.77 37.22 -3.46
N VAL A 763 16.61 36.51 -2.35
CA VAL A 763 15.44 36.68 -1.45
C VAL A 763 15.36 38.10 -0.89
N HIS A 764 16.48 38.71 -0.45
CA HIS A 764 16.49 40.11 -0.01
C HIS A 764 15.99 41.06 -1.10
N LYS A 765 16.44 40.89 -2.35
CA LYS A 765 15.96 41.70 -3.48
C LYS A 765 14.45 41.53 -3.69
N ILE A 766 13.94 40.30 -3.57
CA ILE A 766 12.51 40.01 -3.69
C ILE A 766 11.70 40.73 -2.61
N TYR A 767 12.12 40.60 -1.36
CA TYR A 767 11.44 41.22 -0.24
C TYR A 767 11.48 42.75 -0.35
N ASN A 768 12.61 43.33 -0.73
CA ASN A 768 12.73 44.77 -0.95
C ASN A 768 11.83 45.26 -2.10
N ASN A 769 11.76 44.52 -3.21
CA ASN A 769 10.95 44.90 -4.38
C ASN A 769 9.46 45.02 -4.04
N PHE A 770 8.96 44.13 -3.19
CA PHE A 770 7.55 44.11 -2.77
C PHE A 770 7.31 44.74 -1.40
N GLU A 771 8.31 45.44 -0.85
CA GLU A 771 8.24 46.11 0.45
C GLU A 771 7.82 45.17 1.60
N TRP A 772 8.32 43.94 1.57
CA TRP A 772 8.11 42.94 2.62
C TRP A 772 9.26 42.96 3.64
N GLU A 773 8.90 42.74 4.90
CA GLU A 773 9.89 42.56 5.97
C GLU A 773 10.46 41.13 5.95
N LEU A 774 11.79 41.02 5.98
CA LEU A 774 12.50 39.75 6.17
C LEU A 774 13.16 39.75 7.54
N ASP A 775 12.54 39.07 8.50
CA ASP A 775 13.04 38.97 9.87
C ASP A 775 14.26 38.02 9.99
N ASP A 776 15.11 38.28 10.99
CA ASP A 776 16.34 37.52 11.24
C ASP A 776 16.09 36.02 11.48
N GLN A 777 14.94 35.64 12.05
CA GLN A 777 14.64 34.22 12.29
C GLN A 777 14.31 33.50 10.98
N SER A 778 13.53 34.14 10.10
CA SER A 778 13.27 33.66 8.75
C SER A 778 14.57 33.50 7.96
N LEU A 779 15.46 34.48 8.04
CA LEU A 779 16.78 34.42 7.40
C LEU A 779 17.63 33.23 7.92
N ALA A 780 17.67 33.03 9.24
CA ALA A 780 18.38 31.91 9.85
C ALA A 780 17.82 30.53 9.43
N ARG A 781 16.49 30.40 9.32
CA ARG A 781 15.83 29.18 8.83
C ARG A 781 16.19 28.90 7.38
N MET A 782 16.18 29.93 6.53
CA MET A 782 16.57 29.83 5.12
C MET A 782 18.03 29.36 4.97
N GLN A 783 18.97 29.96 5.70
CA GLN A 783 20.40 29.55 5.67
C GLN A 783 20.63 28.14 6.20
N THR A 784 19.92 27.75 7.26
CA THR A 784 19.97 26.39 7.79
C THR A 784 19.51 25.38 6.74
N TRP A 785 18.40 25.67 6.04
CA TRP A 785 17.89 24.80 4.99
C TRP A 785 18.87 24.73 3.79
N LEU A 786 19.43 25.85 3.33
CA LEU A 786 20.43 25.87 2.25
C LEU A 786 21.66 25.01 2.59
N THR A 787 22.18 25.12 3.82
CA THR A 787 23.31 24.32 4.28
C THR A 787 23.02 22.82 4.22
N ARG A 788 21.79 22.41 4.54
CA ARG A 788 21.36 21.00 4.42
C ARG A 788 21.27 20.58 2.95
N GLN A 789 20.71 21.41 2.09
CA GLN A 789 20.57 21.12 0.66
C GLN A 789 21.91 21.03 -0.07
N GLU A 790 22.89 21.88 0.26
CA GLU A 790 24.24 21.79 -0.29
C GLU A 790 24.93 20.44 0.03
N ARG A 791 24.72 19.93 1.25
CA ARG A 791 25.22 18.61 1.65
C ARG A 791 24.55 17.48 0.89
N ALA A 792 23.25 17.61 0.60
CA ALA A 792 22.50 16.64 -0.20
C ALA A 792 22.97 16.63 -1.65
N ARG A 793 23.07 17.81 -2.30
CA ARG A 793 23.49 17.95 -3.71
C ARG A 793 24.89 17.42 -4.00
N LYS A 794 25.80 17.43 -3.03
CA LYS A 794 27.15 16.82 -3.19
C LYS A 794 27.11 15.31 -3.42
N LYS A 795 25.99 14.66 -3.12
CA LYS A 795 25.79 13.21 -3.30
C LYS A 795 25.07 12.86 -4.61
N GLU A 796 24.55 13.84 -5.34
CA GLU A 796 23.81 13.62 -6.59
C GLU A 796 24.76 13.40 -7.77
N SER A 797 24.49 12.38 -8.59
CA SER A 797 25.14 12.19 -9.88
C SER A 797 24.43 13.01 -10.95
N ARG A 798 25.19 13.75 -11.77
CA ARG A 798 24.62 14.49 -12.90
C ARG A 798 24.50 13.58 -14.12
N HIS A 799 23.27 13.31 -14.55
CA HIS A 799 23.02 12.64 -15.82
C HIS A 799 23.39 13.57 -16.98
N ARG A 800 24.08 13.06 -18.01
CA ARG A 800 24.35 13.77 -19.27
C ARG A 800 23.29 13.41 -20.28
N TYR A 801 22.81 14.38 -21.04
CA TYR A 801 21.85 14.20 -22.13
C TYR A 801 22.33 15.05 -23.31
N ASP A 802 22.11 14.58 -24.53
CA ASP A 802 22.35 15.34 -25.75
C ASP A 802 21.00 15.72 -26.38
N ILE A 803 20.83 17.01 -26.74
CA ILE A 803 19.61 17.47 -27.41
C ILE A 803 19.45 16.82 -28.80
N ASN A 804 20.56 16.43 -29.43
CA ASN A 804 20.56 15.76 -30.73
C ASN A 804 19.91 14.36 -30.65
N ASP A 805 19.88 13.71 -29.48
CA ASP A 805 19.18 12.43 -29.28
C ASP A 805 17.67 12.54 -29.50
N TYR A 806 17.13 13.76 -29.45
CA TYR A 806 15.73 14.09 -29.66
C TYR A 806 15.48 14.75 -31.03
N GLY A 807 16.48 14.78 -31.91
CA GLY A 807 16.38 15.38 -33.25
C GLY A 807 16.25 16.90 -33.27
N ILE A 808 16.66 17.57 -32.19
CA ILE A 808 16.55 19.02 -32.02
C ILE A 808 17.96 19.63 -31.92
N SER A 809 18.26 20.63 -32.74
CA SER A 809 19.50 21.42 -32.65
C SER A 809 19.35 22.63 -31.72
N SER A 810 20.48 23.21 -31.30
CA SER A 810 20.47 24.48 -30.56
C SER A 810 19.80 25.61 -31.36
N ASP A 811 19.98 25.63 -32.68
CA ASP A 811 19.38 26.64 -33.56
C ASP A 811 17.85 26.51 -33.61
N ASP A 812 17.33 25.28 -33.62
CA ASP A 812 15.88 25.02 -33.54
C ASP A 812 15.30 25.56 -32.23
N ILE A 813 16.02 25.37 -31.12
CA ILE A 813 15.64 25.89 -29.80
C ILE A 813 15.63 27.43 -29.83
N PHE A 814 16.71 28.08 -30.25
CA PHE A 814 16.77 29.55 -30.27
C PHE A 814 15.69 30.14 -31.18
N LYS A 815 15.43 29.51 -32.33
CA LYS A 815 14.37 29.93 -33.25
C LYS A 815 12.98 29.82 -32.63
N ALA A 816 12.67 28.71 -31.95
CA ALA A 816 11.37 28.51 -31.31
C ALA A 816 11.12 29.50 -30.15
N PHE A 817 12.16 29.85 -29.39
CA PHE A 817 12.09 30.75 -28.24
C PHE A 817 12.44 32.22 -28.54
N ASP A 818 12.58 32.61 -29.80
CA ASP A 818 12.99 33.97 -30.20
C ASP A 818 12.16 35.10 -29.54
N PRO A 819 10.82 35.03 -29.45
CA PRO A 819 10.03 36.05 -28.75
C PRO A 819 10.38 36.18 -27.27
N TYR A 820 10.55 35.06 -26.57
CA TYR A 820 10.98 35.02 -25.18
C TYR A 820 12.39 35.60 -24.99
N LEU A 821 13.33 35.25 -25.86
CA LEU A 821 14.71 35.74 -25.79
C LEU A 821 14.78 37.26 -25.99
N LYS A 822 14.00 37.80 -26.93
CA LYS A 822 13.87 39.25 -27.14
C LYS A 822 13.30 39.94 -25.91
N PHE A 823 12.23 39.39 -25.32
CA PHE A 823 11.65 39.91 -24.08
C PHE A 823 12.69 39.94 -22.95
N ALA A 824 13.39 38.83 -22.72
CA ALA A 824 14.35 38.72 -21.63
C ALA A 824 15.56 39.64 -21.82
N THR A 825 16.03 39.82 -23.06
CA THR A 825 17.12 40.75 -23.38
C THR A 825 16.70 42.20 -23.15
N GLN A 826 15.48 42.60 -23.54
CA GLN A 826 14.94 43.94 -23.27
C GLN A 826 14.84 44.26 -21.78
N ARG A 827 14.67 43.22 -20.94
CA ARG A 827 14.63 43.33 -19.48
C ARG A 827 16.02 43.25 -18.82
N GLY A 828 17.10 43.15 -19.61
CA GLY A 828 18.46 43.03 -19.11
C GLY A 828 18.78 41.70 -18.42
N LEU A 829 17.95 40.66 -18.62
CA LEU A 829 18.14 39.34 -18.02
C LEU A 829 19.18 38.52 -18.77
N PHE A 830 19.27 38.70 -20.09
CA PHE A 830 20.28 38.08 -20.94
C PHE A 830 21.14 39.15 -21.61
N SER A 831 22.42 38.86 -21.82
CA SER A 831 23.30 39.69 -22.64
C SER A 831 22.82 39.64 -24.10
N SER A 832 22.76 40.82 -24.73
CA SER A 832 22.41 41.01 -26.14
C SER A 832 23.31 40.28 -27.11
#